data_AF-A0AA35SC69-F1
#
_entry.id   AF-A0AA35SC69-F1
#
_cell.length_a   1.000
_cell.length_b   1.000
_cell.length_c   1.000
_cell.angle_alpha   90.00
_cell.angle_beta   90.00
_cell.angle_gamma   90.00
#
_symmetry.space_group_name_H-M   'P 1'
#
loop_
_entity.id
_entity.type
_entity.pdbx_description
1 polymer ?
#
loop_
_entity_poly.entity_id
_entity_poly.type
_entity_poly.pdbx_seq_one_letter_code
_entity_poly.pdbx_strand_id
1 'polypeptide(L)'
;MASKEKAVRRGSSPARAMQGQKKSGSSKQQQMQTVVAVFPDNTKGNRAFAALEAAAGQLMQTELQRIPFEKLDYGETATLDKFYAANVAVVDVTERHMQAALFYQLGLRENFDMKNNVVTVLESQSTFSEPALGGGNGPAAMARLAGTSYITYSVDSEGHTLSREGGSPLNQAVPLYKTFKHILQDMHTAYRKNHKEMFYKHLRKVREMKEGAELKAELHKLTMWIDEDPKLFTGDIIYSVLLSYRDIQDYDSMISLVDKITGHQEAEKPAVQVQCAFALNRRNKEGDRSRALAMLEKVLSVKENHVPDYLCLCGRIHKDRFVDSEHSDQDALQNAIHWYREGFKVQPNEYAGINLATLLVISGQEFETCQELHDIGSTLNYLIGKKGSLQSQSDYWIVATFFEVSILARDYTRACEAALCMFKLKPPLWYLKSTAGNIQLITLMREKRRQNKGDTTTKRPDTTSFSFWMEFFMETQNTDMTGGMFPVLLMEPDMKERKEFIYIPSHIVFHPANETTPGKIQIWHTDPKSAQGEIHEWAYELSCVRNISINKRDSRGAFLYVVSKFSDDFHIFFSSEAQCERFCELVTSSLTADSAHPHPLTELPDQVTEYEYELDEKTGKTSPVFSLNRFSVLPSPGERVVLGRGAFGTVYSAVDSVTKRKMAVKEIKESDS
;
A
#
# COMPACT_ATOMS: atom_id res chain seq x y z
N MET A 1 -16.47 30.97 77.92
CA MET A 1 -17.03 32.05 77.07
C MET A 1 -18.03 31.36 76.14
N ALA A 2 -19.31 31.28 76.52
CA ALA A 2 -20.37 32.25 76.18
C ALA A 2 -20.47 32.47 74.65
N SER A 3 -21.61 32.34 73.96
CA SER A 3 -22.99 32.03 74.30
C SER A 3 -23.77 31.84 72.97
N LYS A 4 -24.74 30.90 72.95
CA LYS A 4 -26.17 30.95 72.48
C LYS A 4 -26.54 31.66 71.16
N GLU A 5 -27.63 31.40 70.42
CA GLU A 5 -28.88 30.59 70.47
C GLU A 5 -29.53 30.74 69.06
N LYS A 6 -30.00 29.69 68.37
CA LYS A 6 -31.40 29.20 68.26
C LYS A 6 -32.53 30.25 68.10
N ALA A 7 -33.30 30.15 66.99
CA ALA A 7 -34.78 30.17 66.91
C ALA A 7 -35.20 29.98 65.42
N VAL A 8 -35.89 28.93 64.95
CA VAL A 8 -37.28 28.42 65.16
C VAL A 8 -38.37 29.11 64.29
N ARG A 9 -38.81 28.34 63.27
CA ARG A 9 -40.16 28.07 62.71
C ARG A 9 -41.25 29.16 62.60
N ARG A 10 -41.91 29.20 61.43
CA ARG A 10 -43.38 29.07 61.20
C ARG A 10 -43.58 28.35 59.83
N GLY A 11 -44.22 27.17 59.72
CA GLY A 11 -45.68 26.95 59.65
C GLY A 11 -46.23 27.54 58.34
N SER A 12 -46.73 26.82 57.34
CA SER A 12 -47.83 25.85 57.35
C SER A 12 -48.02 25.25 55.93
N SER A 13 -48.39 23.96 55.84
CA SER A 13 -49.00 23.36 54.63
C SER A 13 -50.52 23.62 54.63
N PRO A 14 -51.20 23.66 53.48
CA PRO A 14 -51.97 22.46 53.13
C PRO A 14 -52.02 22.13 51.62
N ALA A 15 -52.43 20.88 51.38
CA ALA A 15 -52.58 20.23 50.10
C ALA A 15 -53.78 20.70 49.25
N ARG A 16 -53.65 20.48 47.93
CA ARG A 16 -54.56 19.73 47.03
C ARG A 16 -55.08 20.51 45.80
N ALA A 17 -54.88 19.85 44.64
CA ALA A 17 -55.76 19.73 43.46
C ALA A 17 -55.39 20.48 42.15
N MET A 18 -55.28 19.64 41.10
CA MET A 18 -55.51 19.87 39.66
C MET A 18 -54.48 20.73 38.91
N GLN A 19 -53.97 20.37 37.72
CA GLN A 19 -54.55 19.62 36.60
C GLN A 19 -53.40 19.12 35.70
N GLY A 20 -53.60 17.97 35.05
CA GLY A 20 -52.62 17.37 34.17
C GLY A 20 -52.36 18.18 32.90
N GLN A 21 -51.10 18.40 32.58
CA GLN A 21 -50.64 18.60 31.21
C GLN A 21 -49.92 17.33 30.75
N LYS A 22 -50.60 16.56 29.89
CA LYS A 22 -49.97 15.58 29.01
C LYS A 22 -48.91 16.30 28.19
N LYS A 23 -47.64 16.19 28.56
CA LYS A 23 -46.54 16.45 27.62
C LYS A 23 -46.49 15.29 26.63
N SER A 24 -46.99 15.62 25.44
CA SER A 24 -46.92 14.87 24.21
C SER A 24 -45.51 14.36 23.92
N GLY A 25 -45.43 13.06 23.59
CA GLY A 25 -44.46 12.45 22.69
C GLY A 25 -42.98 12.71 22.96
N SER A 26 -42.30 11.77 23.63
CA SER A 26 -40.88 11.56 23.34
C SER A 26 -40.79 11.12 21.88
N SER A 27 -40.36 11.99 20.98
CA SER A 27 -39.86 11.58 19.68
C SER A 27 -38.67 10.65 19.95
N LYS A 28 -38.87 9.34 19.79
CA LYS A 28 -37.75 8.41 19.65
C LYS A 28 -36.95 8.91 18.45
N GLN A 29 -35.80 9.51 18.70
CA GLN A 29 -34.83 9.81 17.65
C GLN A 29 -34.43 8.43 17.09
N GLN A 30 -35.02 8.07 15.97
CA GLN A 30 -34.87 6.77 15.33
C GLN A 30 -33.52 6.78 14.60
N GLN A 31 -32.63 5.85 14.96
CA GLN A 31 -31.22 5.86 14.58
C GLN A 31 -30.98 5.14 13.25
N MET A 32 -30.00 5.62 12.46
CA MET A 32 -29.70 5.15 11.10
C MET A 32 -29.02 3.77 11.11
N GLN A 33 -29.51 2.84 10.30
CA GLN A 33 -28.94 1.50 10.08
C GLN A 33 -27.85 1.58 9.01
N THR A 34 -26.63 1.22 9.37
CA THR A 34 -25.49 1.16 8.45
C THR A 34 -25.37 -0.22 7.80
N VAL A 35 -25.33 -0.27 6.47
CA VAL A 35 -25.20 -1.48 5.66
C VAL A 35 -23.94 -1.37 4.84
N VAL A 36 -23.06 -2.37 4.95
CA VAL A 36 -21.87 -2.48 4.09
C VAL A 36 -22.05 -3.60 3.10
N ALA A 37 -21.59 -3.38 1.87
CA ALA A 37 -21.80 -4.28 0.76
C ALA A 37 -20.51 -4.54 -0.01
N VAL A 38 -20.18 -5.81 -0.23
CA VAL A 38 -19.03 -6.25 -1.03
C VAL A 38 -19.55 -7.10 -2.19
N PHE A 39 -19.50 -6.57 -3.40
CA PHE A 39 -19.97 -7.22 -4.63
C PHE A 39 -18.86 -7.20 -5.68
N PRO A 40 -18.70 -8.28 -6.47
CA PRO A 40 -17.71 -8.33 -7.53
C PRO A 40 -17.96 -7.22 -8.56
N ASP A 41 -16.89 -6.59 -9.04
CA ASP A 41 -16.98 -5.56 -10.07
C ASP A 41 -17.10 -6.17 -11.47
N ASN A 42 -18.24 -6.83 -11.70
CA ASN A 42 -18.63 -7.37 -12.98
C ASN A 42 -20.12 -7.07 -13.25
N THR A 43 -20.58 -7.30 -14.48
CA THR A 43 -21.95 -6.95 -14.89
C THR A 43 -23.02 -7.57 -13.99
N LYS A 44 -22.84 -8.82 -13.53
CA LYS A 44 -23.83 -9.53 -12.72
C LYS A 44 -23.79 -9.09 -11.25
N GLY A 45 -22.61 -8.86 -10.69
CA GLY A 45 -22.40 -8.32 -9.35
C GLY A 45 -22.93 -6.89 -9.22
N ASN A 46 -22.65 -6.04 -10.22
CA ASN A 46 -23.16 -4.67 -10.27
C ASN A 46 -24.70 -4.61 -10.34
N ARG A 47 -25.34 -5.55 -11.05
CA ARG A 47 -26.82 -5.67 -11.05
C ARG A 47 -27.37 -6.10 -9.69
N ALA A 48 -26.73 -7.06 -9.03
CA ALA A 48 -27.15 -7.50 -7.69
C ALA A 48 -26.97 -6.38 -6.64
N PHE A 49 -25.86 -5.65 -6.71
CA PHE A 49 -25.63 -4.46 -5.87
C PHE A 49 -26.68 -3.37 -6.13
N ALA A 50 -27.05 -3.10 -7.39
CA ALA A 50 -28.10 -2.14 -7.72
C ALA A 50 -29.47 -2.54 -7.13
N ALA A 51 -29.77 -3.84 -7.04
CA ALA A 51 -30.98 -4.32 -6.37
C ALA A 51 -30.94 -4.06 -4.84
N LEU A 52 -29.77 -4.19 -4.20
CA LEU A 52 -29.57 -3.83 -2.80
C LEU A 52 -29.69 -2.31 -2.58
N GLU A 53 -29.12 -1.51 -3.48
CA GLU A 53 -29.22 -0.05 -3.46
C GLU A 53 -30.67 0.42 -3.59
N ALA A 54 -31.43 -0.16 -4.52
CA ALA A 54 -32.86 0.09 -4.67
C ALA A 54 -33.66 -0.29 -3.41
N ALA A 55 -33.29 -1.39 -2.73
CA ALA A 55 -33.91 -1.81 -1.49
C ALA A 55 -33.61 -0.84 -0.34
N ALA A 56 -32.35 -0.46 -0.16
CA ALA A 56 -31.89 0.48 0.86
C ALA A 56 -32.50 1.88 0.66
N GLY A 57 -32.59 2.36 -0.59
CA GLY A 57 -33.20 3.66 -0.91
C GLY A 57 -34.70 3.76 -0.62
N GLN A 58 -35.40 2.63 -0.48
CA GLN A 58 -36.80 2.59 -0.04
C GLN A 58 -36.95 2.60 1.49
N LEU A 59 -35.85 2.52 2.25
CA LEU A 59 -35.82 2.56 3.70
C LEU A 59 -35.28 3.92 4.16
N MET A 60 -36.12 4.71 4.82
CA MET A 60 -35.80 6.11 5.21
C MET A 60 -34.63 6.24 6.21
N GLN A 61 -34.12 5.13 6.75
CA GLN A 61 -33.14 5.09 7.84
C GLN A 61 -32.02 4.07 7.56
N THR A 62 -31.64 3.89 6.29
CA THR A 62 -30.58 2.97 5.90
C THR A 62 -29.50 3.71 5.12
N GLU A 63 -28.26 3.66 5.63
CA GLU A 63 -27.07 4.16 4.95
C GLU A 63 -26.32 2.97 4.35
N LEU A 64 -26.26 2.90 3.02
CA LEU A 64 -25.56 1.85 2.29
C LEU A 64 -24.17 2.33 1.85
N GLN A 65 -23.14 1.55 2.15
CA GLN A 65 -21.78 1.78 1.70
C GLN A 65 -21.23 0.57 0.94
N ARG A 66 -20.77 0.79 -0.30
CA ARG A 66 -20.04 -0.22 -1.06
C ARG A 66 -18.56 -0.23 -0.64
N ILE A 67 -18.03 -1.42 -0.41
CA ILE A 67 -16.62 -1.66 -0.09
C ILE A 67 -15.99 -2.45 -1.26
N PRO A 68 -14.88 -1.96 -1.85
CA PRO A 68 -14.12 -2.72 -2.84
C PRO A 68 -13.54 -3.99 -2.21
N PHE A 69 -13.66 -5.12 -2.90
CA PHE A 69 -13.18 -6.42 -2.40
C PHE A 69 -11.68 -6.37 -2.11
N GLU A 70 -10.89 -5.78 -3.01
CA GLU A 70 -9.43 -5.72 -2.92
C GLU A 70 -8.95 -5.04 -1.65
N LYS A 71 -9.66 -3.99 -1.20
CA LYS A 71 -9.34 -3.27 0.04
C LYS A 71 -9.66 -4.08 1.28
N LEU A 72 -10.74 -4.86 1.23
CA LEU A 72 -11.14 -5.73 2.32
C LEU A 72 -10.22 -6.95 2.43
N ASP A 73 -9.91 -7.56 1.29
CA ASP A 73 -9.00 -8.71 1.15
C ASP A 73 -7.58 -8.35 1.58
N TYR A 74 -7.09 -7.17 1.19
CA TYR A 74 -5.81 -6.63 1.65
C TYR A 74 -5.78 -6.35 3.17
N GLY A 75 -6.94 -6.24 3.81
CA GLY A 75 -7.05 -5.91 5.23
C GLY A 75 -6.72 -4.45 5.53
N GLU A 76 -7.09 -3.52 4.64
CA GLU A 76 -6.94 -2.08 4.88
C GLU A 76 -7.70 -1.69 6.15
N THR A 77 -7.00 -1.14 7.15
CA THR A 77 -7.55 -0.86 8.49
C THR A 77 -8.85 -0.03 8.43
N ALA A 78 -8.89 1.01 7.61
CA ALA A 78 -10.07 1.86 7.45
C ALA A 78 -11.28 1.12 6.82
N THR A 79 -11.00 0.12 5.97
CA THR A 79 -12.02 -0.71 5.34
C THR A 79 -12.55 -1.76 6.31
N LEU A 80 -11.66 -2.42 7.06
CA LEU A 80 -12.04 -3.37 8.11
C LEU A 80 -12.90 -2.69 9.18
N ASP A 81 -12.52 -1.49 9.64
CA ASP A 81 -13.31 -0.73 10.62
C ASP A 81 -14.74 -0.50 10.15
N LYS A 82 -14.94 -0.09 8.89
CA LYS A 82 -16.28 0.08 8.32
C LYS A 82 -17.03 -1.25 8.28
N PHE A 83 -16.35 -2.31 7.86
CA PHE A 83 -16.94 -3.63 7.74
C PHE A 83 -17.39 -4.19 9.09
N TYR A 84 -16.59 -4.04 10.15
CA TYR A 84 -16.91 -4.53 11.50
C TYR A 84 -17.84 -3.60 12.28
N ALA A 85 -17.80 -2.28 12.04
CA ALA A 85 -18.72 -1.34 12.67
C ALA A 85 -20.15 -1.40 12.09
N ALA A 86 -20.32 -1.96 10.89
CA ALA A 86 -21.61 -1.99 10.19
C ALA A 86 -22.66 -2.86 10.88
N ASN A 87 -23.92 -2.40 10.82
CA ASN A 87 -25.05 -3.14 11.39
C ASN A 87 -25.42 -4.37 10.55
N VAL A 88 -25.28 -4.28 9.23
CA VAL A 88 -25.52 -5.41 8.31
C VAL A 88 -24.35 -5.49 7.33
N ALA A 89 -23.78 -6.68 7.16
CA ALA A 89 -22.82 -6.96 6.10
C ALA A 89 -23.48 -7.81 5.01
N VAL A 90 -23.43 -7.34 3.76
CA VAL A 90 -23.90 -8.06 2.58
C VAL A 90 -22.70 -8.38 1.70
N VAL A 91 -22.44 -9.66 1.44
CA VAL A 91 -21.31 -10.07 0.60
C VAL A 91 -21.77 -11.00 -0.51
N ASP A 92 -21.27 -10.78 -1.71
CA ASP A 92 -21.53 -11.65 -2.86
C ASP A 92 -20.34 -12.59 -3.10
N VAL A 93 -20.60 -13.89 -2.99
CA VAL A 93 -19.59 -14.95 -3.09
C VAL A 93 -19.63 -15.66 -4.45
N THR A 94 -20.20 -15.01 -5.48
CA THR A 94 -20.28 -15.58 -6.83
C THR A 94 -18.90 -15.86 -7.41
N GLU A 95 -17.92 -14.98 -7.17
CA GLU A 95 -16.57 -15.14 -7.68
C GLU A 95 -15.73 -16.06 -6.79
N ARG A 96 -15.28 -17.19 -7.34
CA ARG A 96 -14.54 -18.23 -6.58
C ARG A 96 -13.32 -17.69 -5.82
N HIS A 97 -12.59 -16.76 -6.42
CA HIS A 97 -11.39 -16.17 -5.83
C HIS A 97 -11.68 -15.25 -4.62
N MET A 98 -12.92 -14.78 -4.47
CA MET A 98 -13.36 -13.91 -3.35
C MET A 98 -13.88 -14.71 -2.15
N GLN A 99 -14.30 -15.97 -2.36
CA GLN A 99 -15.08 -16.73 -1.38
C GLN A 99 -14.35 -16.89 -0.04
N ALA A 100 -13.12 -17.41 -0.06
CA ALA A 100 -12.37 -17.70 1.17
C ALA A 100 -12.15 -16.44 2.02
N ALA A 101 -11.74 -15.34 1.40
CA ALA A 101 -11.56 -14.05 2.07
C ALA A 101 -12.88 -13.51 2.64
N LEU A 102 -13.98 -13.53 1.88
CA LEU A 102 -15.28 -13.04 2.36
C LEU A 102 -15.83 -13.88 3.51
N PHE A 103 -15.75 -15.21 3.42
CA PHE A 103 -16.18 -16.10 4.49
C PHE A 103 -15.29 -15.96 5.74
N TYR A 104 -13.99 -15.70 5.57
CA TYR A 104 -13.12 -15.37 6.69
C TYR A 104 -13.58 -14.10 7.42
N GLN A 105 -13.84 -13.00 6.70
CA GLN A 105 -14.30 -11.74 7.31
C GLN A 105 -15.68 -11.89 7.97
N LEU A 106 -16.59 -12.69 7.38
CA LEU A 106 -17.88 -13.02 8.00
C LEU A 106 -17.74 -13.90 9.24
N GLY A 107 -16.83 -14.87 9.22
CA GLY A 107 -16.52 -15.70 10.39
C GLY A 107 -15.96 -14.87 11.53
N LEU A 108 -15.14 -13.85 11.24
CA LEU A 108 -14.71 -12.86 12.23
C LEU A 108 -15.88 -12.07 12.82
N ARG A 109 -16.83 -11.61 11.98
CA ARG A 109 -18.06 -10.96 12.45
C ARG A 109 -18.87 -11.87 13.37
N GLU A 110 -19.08 -13.12 13.00
CA GLU A 110 -19.81 -14.10 13.82
C GLU A 110 -19.09 -14.36 15.16
N ASN A 111 -17.76 -14.53 15.13
CA ASN A 111 -16.93 -14.66 16.33
C ASN A 111 -16.99 -13.42 17.25
N PHE A 112 -17.36 -12.26 16.71
CA PHE A 112 -17.60 -11.02 17.46
C PHE A 112 -19.08 -10.75 17.76
N ASP A 113 -19.94 -11.77 17.67
CA ASP A 113 -21.39 -11.69 17.89
C ASP A 113 -22.13 -10.72 16.95
N MET A 114 -21.52 -10.37 15.81
CA MET A 114 -22.14 -9.57 14.76
C MET A 114 -22.93 -10.49 13.82
N LYS A 115 -24.19 -10.75 14.16
CA LYS A 115 -25.01 -11.83 13.55
C LYS A 115 -25.75 -11.42 12.26
N ASN A 116 -25.84 -10.13 11.98
CA ASN A 116 -26.57 -9.62 10.81
C ASN A 116 -25.68 -9.68 9.56
N ASN A 117 -25.58 -10.87 8.97
CA ASN A 117 -24.78 -11.13 7.78
C ASN A 117 -25.67 -11.72 6.67
N VAL A 118 -25.47 -11.27 5.45
CA VAL A 118 -26.18 -11.73 4.25
C VAL A 118 -25.16 -12.16 3.21
N VAL A 119 -25.30 -13.38 2.69
CA VAL A 119 -24.47 -13.92 1.62
C VAL A 119 -25.32 -14.08 0.37
N THR A 120 -24.88 -13.48 -0.74
CA THR A 120 -25.52 -13.65 -2.05
C THR A 120 -24.66 -14.48 -3.00
N VAL A 121 -25.32 -15.23 -3.87
CA VAL A 121 -24.64 -16.07 -4.87
C VAL A 121 -25.49 -16.25 -6.12
N LEU A 122 -24.84 -16.17 -7.28
CA LEU A 122 -25.48 -16.43 -8.57
C LEU A 122 -25.82 -17.92 -8.74
N GLU A 123 -27.05 -18.23 -9.13
CA GLU A 123 -27.60 -19.59 -9.28
C GLU A 123 -26.72 -20.49 -10.18
N SER A 124 -26.20 -19.96 -11.29
CA SER A 124 -25.33 -20.71 -12.20
C SER A 124 -23.99 -21.12 -11.57
N GLN A 125 -23.62 -20.55 -10.43
CA GLN A 125 -22.41 -20.87 -9.67
C GLN A 125 -22.73 -21.42 -8.27
N SER A 126 -24.00 -21.69 -7.96
CA SER A 126 -24.42 -22.19 -6.66
C SER A 126 -24.11 -23.69 -6.51
N THR A 127 -22.94 -24.03 -5.97
CA THR A 127 -22.60 -25.38 -5.51
C THR A 127 -22.74 -25.51 -3.99
N PHE A 128 -23.83 -24.98 -3.41
CA PHE A 128 -24.16 -25.23 -2.00
C PHE A 128 -24.77 -26.63 -1.87
N SER A 129 -23.95 -27.66 -2.06
CA SER A 129 -24.31 -29.03 -1.72
C SER A 129 -24.40 -29.15 -0.20
N GLU A 130 -25.46 -29.76 0.32
CA GLU A 130 -25.46 -30.28 1.70
C GLU A 130 -24.22 -31.18 1.92
N PRO A 131 -23.70 -31.29 3.15
CA PRO A 131 -22.51 -32.09 3.43
C PRO A 131 -22.82 -33.57 3.19
N ALA A 132 -22.53 -34.07 1.99
CA ALA A 132 -22.49 -35.49 1.72
C ALA A 132 -21.19 -36.05 2.31
N LEU A 133 -21.34 -36.93 3.30
CA LEU A 133 -20.30 -37.84 3.77
C LEU A 133 -19.69 -38.59 2.57
N GLY A 134 -18.45 -38.31 2.21
CA GLY A 134 -17.69 -39.12 1.24
C GLY A 134 -16.78 -38.29 0.33
N GLY A 135 -15.47 -38.57 0.40
CA GLY A 135 -14.41 -37.83 -0.29
C GLY A 135 -14.56 -37.73 -1.81
N GLY A 136 -14.70 -36.49 -2.29
CA GLY A 136 -14.48 -36.11 -3.68
C GLY A 136 -13.78 -34.75 -3.75
N ASN A 137 -12.75 -34.65 -4.59
CA ASN A 137 -11.97 -33.44 -4.86
C ASN A 137 -12.77 -32.40 -5.67
N GLY A 138 -13.82 -31.82 -5.07
CA GLY A 138 -14.54 -30.63 -5.52
C GLY A 138 -14.37 -29.44 -4.55
N PRO A 139 -14.81 -28.21 -4.89
CA PRO A 139 -14.60 -27.04 -4.03
C PRO A 139 -15.16 -27.36 -2.64
N ALA A 140 -14.36 -27.12 -1.60
CA ALA A 140 -14.75 -27.37 -0.22
C ALA A 140 -16.19 -26.91 0.01
N ALA A 141 -17.08 -27.85 0.37
CA ALA A 141 -18.41 -27.52 0.84
C ALA A 141 -18.24 -26.62 2.06
N MET A 142 -18.28 -25.30 1.86
CA MET A 142 -18.11 -24.35 2.94
C MET A 142 -19.32 -24.49 3.85
N ALA A 143 -19.07 -24.90 5.09
CA ALA A 143 -20.10 -25.01 6.11
C ALA A 143 -20.85 -23.66 6.18
N ARG A 144 -22.18 -23.69 6.11
CA ARG A 144 -22.99 -22.48 6.26
C ARG A 144 -22.72 -21.88 7.63
N LEU A 145 -22.40 -20.59 7.67
CA LEU A 145 -22.20 -19.82 8.89
C LEU A 145 -23.54 -19.71 9.63
N ALA A 146 -23.54 -19.93 10.94
CA ALA A 146 -24.78 -19.93 11.71
C ALA A 146 -25.30 -18.50 11.85
N GLY A 147 -26.61 -18.31 11.65
CA GLY A 147 -27.22 -16.96 11.71
C GLY A 147 -26.97 -16.06 10.49
N THR A 148 -26.31 -16.57 9.43
CA THR A 148 -26.16 -15.85 8.16
C THR A 148 -27.31 -16.15 7.21
N SER A 149 -27.91 -15.11 6.62
CA SER A 149 -28.95 -15.26 5.59
C SER A 149 -28.33 -15.51 4.22
N TYR A 150 -28.72 -16.60 3.56
CA TYR A 150 -28.22 -16.94 2.22
C TYR A 150 -29.28 -16.64 1.15
N ILE A 151 -28.91 -15.90 0.12
CA ILE A 151 -29.78 -15.55 -1.01
C ILE A 151 -29.15 -16.06 -2.30
N THR A 152 -29.81 -17.03 -2.94
CA THR A 152 -29.48 -17.42 -4.31
C THR A 152 -30.26 -16.55 -5.28
N TYR A 153 -29.58 -15.95 -6.26
CA TYR A 153 -30.19 -15.08 -7.26
C TYR A 153 -29.82 -15.47 -8.69
N SER A 154 -30.67 -15.10 -9.64
CA SER A 154 -30.44 -15.23 -11.07
C SER A 154 -30.63 -13.88 -11.77
N VAL A 155 -30.15 -13.79 -13.00
CA VAL A 155 -30.30 -12.61 -13.85
C VAL A 155 -30.98 -13.08 -15.13
N ASP A 156 -32.18 -12.57 -15.41
CA ASP A 156 -32.94 -12.96 -16.60
C ASP A 156 -32.35 -12.37 -17.89
N SER A 157 -32.94 -12.73 -19.03
CA SER A 157 -32.51 -12.25 -20.36
C SER A 157 -32.66 -10.74 -20.54
N GLU A 158 -33.57 -10.11 -19.79
CA GLU A 158 -33.81 -8.65 -19.81
C GLU A 158 -32.89 -7.92 -18.80
N GLY A 159 -32.21 -8.67 -17.95
CA GLY A 159 -31.25 -8.19 -16.97
C GLY A 159 -31.81 -7.92 -15.58
N HIS A 160 -33.05 -8.33 -15.30
CA HIS A 160 -33.62 -8.25 -13.96
C HIS A 160 -33.04 -9.32 -13.05
N THR A 161 -32.77 -8.92 -11.80
CA THR A 161 -32.27 -9.81 -10.75
C THR A 161 -33.44 -10.42 -9.97
N LEU A 162 -33.49 -11.74 -9.90
CA LEU A 162 -34.53 -12.50 -9.21
C LEU A 162 -33.91 -13.39 -8.13
N SER A 163 -34.56 -13.55 -6.98
CA SER A 163 -34.15 -14.47 -5.91
C SER A 163 -35.11 -15.64 -5.78
N ARG A 164 -34.61 -16.77 -5.28
CA ARG A 164 -35.41 -17.95 -4.88
C ARG A 164 -35.39 -18.12 -3.37
N GLU A 165 -36.56 -18.25 -2.73
CA GLU A 165 -36.66 -18.63 -1.32
C GLU A 165 -36.45 -20.14 -1.17
N GLY A 166 -35.53 -20.55 -0.31
CA GLY A 166 -35.27 -21.97 -0.05
C GLY A 166 -36.37 -22.59 0.82
N GLY A 167 -37.06 -23.61 0.31
CA GLY A 167 -37.89 -24.52 1.11
C GLY A 167 -39.35 -24.72 0.69
N SER A 168 -39.88 -24.02 -0.33
CA SER A 168 -41.26 -24.23 -0.82
C SER A 168 -41.29 -24.95 -2.18
N PRO A 169 -42.13 -25.99 -2.37
CA PRO A 169 -42.31 -26.65 -3.67
C PRO A 169 -42.91 -25.76 -4.77
N LEU A 170 -43.38 -24.55 -4.44
CA LEU A 170 -43.98 -23.58 -5.36
C LEU A 170 -43.00 -22.41 -5.58
N ASN A 171 -42.00 -22.62 -6.43
CA ASN A 171 -40.98 -21.64 -6.81
C ASN A 171 -41.57 -20.45 -7.60
N GLN A 172 -41.93 -19.35 -6.94
CA GLN A 172 -42.08 -18.05 -7.61
C GLN A 172 -40.79 -17.24 -7.45
N ALA A 173 -40.18 -16.87 -8.57
CA ALA A 173 -39.03 -15.98 -8.58
C ALA A 173 -39.47 -14.57 -8.18
N VAL A 174 -38.88 -14.03 -7.11
CA VAL A 174 -39.21 -12.70 -6.59
C VAL A 174 -38.10 -11.72 -6.99
N PRO A 175 -38.40 -10.46 -7.38
CA PRO A 175 -37.36 -9.47 -7.61
C PRO A 175 -36.41 -9.34 -6.40
N LEU A 176 -35.11 -9.45 -6.64
CA LEU A 176 -34.08 -9.50 -5.59
C LEU A 176 -34.15 -8.30 -4.63
N TYR A 177 -34.52 -7.12 -5.12
CA TYR A 177 -34.67 -5.92 -4.28
C TYR A 177 -35.76 -6.11 -3.19
N LYS A 178 -36.82 -6.88 -3.45
CA LYS A 178 -37.88 -7.13 -2.45
C LYS A 178 -37.35 -8.00 -1.32
N THR A 179 -36.54 -9.00 -1.67
CA THR A 179 -35.89 -9.90 -0.71
C THR A 179 -34.89 -9.15 0.16
N PHE A 180 -34.05 -8.30 -0.44
CA PHE A 180 -33.17 -7.42 0.34
C PHE A 180 -33.97 -6.49 1.25
N LYS A 181 -35.04 -5.86 0.75
CA LYS A 181 -35.87 -4.97 1.56
C LYS A 181 -36.45 -5.68 2.78
N HIS A 182 -36.99 -6.89 2.59
CA HIS A 182 -37.53 -7.69 3.68
C HIS A 182 -36.46 -8.02 4.73
N ILE A 183 -35.30 -8.53 4.30
CA ILE A 183 -34.19 -8.88 5.20
C ILE A 183 -33.66 -7.66 5.96
N LEU A 184 -33.48 -6.51 5.29
CA LEU A 184 -32.99 -5.30 5.94
C LEU A 184 -33.99 -4.77 6.99
N GLN A 185 -35.30 -4.89 6.71
CA GLN A 185 -36.36 -4.56 7.66
C GLN A 185 -36.38 -5.50 8.87
N ASP A 186 -36.20 -6.79 8.65
CA ASP A 186 -36.17 -7.79 9.72
C ASP A 186 -34.92 -7.62 10.61
N MET A 187 -33.77 -7.32 10.00
CA MET A 187 -32.52 -7.01 10.69
C MET A 187 -32.51 -5.61 11.32
N HIS A 188 -33.55 -4.79 11.10
CA HIS A 188 -33.70 -3.46 11.70
C HIS A 188 -34.15 -3.58 13.17
N THR A 189 -33.23 -3.98 14.05
CA THR A 189 -33.51 -4.08 15.49
C THR A 189 -33.41 -2.72 16.19
N ALA A 190 -34.30 -2.44 17.15
CA ALA A 190 -34.29 -1.20 17.94
C ALA A 190 -32.97 -1.06 18.74
N TYR A 191 -32.07 -0.24 18.20
CA TYR A 191 -30.77 0.05 18.76
C TYR A 191 -30.86 0.60 20.19
N ARG A 192 -30.15 -0.03 21.13
CA ARG A 192 -29.90 0.51 22.48
C ARG A 192 -28.43 0.94 22.56
N LYS A 193 -28.21 2.26 22.50
CA LYS A 193 -27.05 3.02 23.06
C LYS A 193 -25.67 2.34 22.86
N ASN A 194 -25.04 2.45 21.70
CA ASN A 194 -23.79 1.72 21.44
C ASN A 194 -22.56 2.59 21.78
N HIS A 195 -22.10 2.51 23.02
CA HIS A 195 -20.81 3.07 23.45
C HIS A 195 -19.66 2.66 22.50
N LYS A 196 -19.77 1.47 21.88
CA LYS A 196 -18.87 0.98 20.82
C LYS A 196 -18.80 1.90 19.59
N GLU A 197 -19.92 2.45 19.14
CA GLU A 197 -19.93 3.31 17.94
C GLU A 197 -19.17 4.61 18.19
N MET A 198 -19.34 5.19 19.39
CA MET A 198 -18.55 6.36 19.81
C MET A 198 -17.07 6.02 19.92
N PHE A 199 -16.73 4.83 20.44
CA PHE A 199 -15.35 4.34 20.47
C PHE A 199 -14.76 4.23 19.06
N TYR A 200 -15.43 3.53 18.13
CA TYR A 200 -14.96 3.38 16.74
C TYR A 200 -14.86 4.71 16.01
N LYS A 201 -15.78 5.65 16.26
CA LYS A 201 -15.71 7.00 15.69
C LYS A 201 -14.49 7.76 16.21
N HIS A 202 -14.19 7.64 17.51
CA HIS A 202 -13.01 8.27 18.08
C HIS A 202 -11.71 7.62 17.59
N LEU A 203 -11.66 6.29 17.57
CA LEU A 203 -10.50 5.53 17.08
C LEU A 203 -10.16 5.90 15.63
N ARG A 204 -11.16 5.97 14.75
CA ARG A 204 -10.98 6.42 13.35
C ARG A 204 -10.42 7.83 13.29
N LYS A 205 -11.02 8.77 14.03
CA LYS A 205 -10.56 10.16 14.07
C LYS A 205 -9.11 10.27 14.54
N VAL A 206 -8.72 9.51 15.56
CA VAL A 206 -7.36 9.47 16.08
C VAL A 206 -6.39 8.96 15.02
N ARG A 207 -6.71 7.86 14.34
CA ARG A 207 -5.89 7.31 13.24
C ARG A 207 -5.73 8.26 12.05
N GLU A 208 -6.76 9.03 11.72
CA GLU A 208 -6.74 9.99 10.61
C GLU A 208 -5.94 11.27 10.92
N MET A 209 -5.86 11.66 12.19
CA MET A 209 -5.30 12.96 12.61
C MET A 209 -3.93 12.86 13.28
N LYS A 210 -3.47 11.65 13.60
CA LYS A 210 -2.28 11.41 14.44
C LYS A 210 -1.39 10.34 13.84
N GLU A 211 -0.09 10.50 14.01
CA GLU A 211 0.92 9.56 13.53
C GLU A 211 2.00 9.31 14.61
N GLY A 212 2.75 8.21 14.47
CA GLY A 212 3.90 7.89 15.31
C GLY A 212 3.62 7.95 16.82
N ALA A 213 4.44 8.70 17.55
CA ALA A 213 4.37 8.80 19.01
C ALA A 213 3.09 9.44 19.53
N GLU A 214 2.50 10.40 18.79
CA GLU A 214 1.22 11.02 19.18
C GLU A 214 0.09 10.00 19.09
N LEU A 215 0.05 9.22 18.01
CA LEU A 215 -0.93 8.15 17.83
C LEU A 215 -0.79 7.11 18.95
N LYS A 216 0.43 6.70 19.31
CA LYS A 216 0.69 5.79 20.44
C LYS A 216 0.08 6.29 21.75
N ALA A 217 0.27 7.58 22.07
CA ALA A 217 -0.25 8.17 23.30
C ALA A 217 -1.79 8.18 23.33
N GLU A 218 -2.45 8.50 22.22
CA GLU A 218 -3.91 8.48 22.13
C GLU A 218 -4.48 7.05 22.17
N LEU A 219 -3.81 6.08 21.54
CA LEU A 219 -4.20 4.66 21.65
C LEU A 219 -4.12 4.15 23.09
N HIS A 220 -3.12 4.60 23.85
CA HIS A 220 -3.02 4.26 25.27
C HIS A 220 -4.21 4.82 26.08
N LYS A 221 -4.64 6.05 25.81
CA LYS A 221 -5.85 6.63 26.44
C LYS A 221 -7.11 5.85 26.06
N LEU A 222 -7.22 5.41 24.81
CA LEU A 222 -8.33 4.56 24.37
C LEU A 222 -8.34 3.20 25.05
N THR A 223 -7.17 2.61 25.35
CA THR A 223 -7.12 1.37 26.15
C THR A 223 -7.62 1.59 27.58
N MET A 224 -7.39 2.77 28.18
CA MET A 224 -7.96 3.07 29.51
C MET A 224 -9.49 3.12 29.48
N TRP A 225 -10.11 3.58 28.38
CA TRP A 225 -11.58 3.56 28.25
C TRP A 225 -12.13 2.13 28.25
N ILE A 226 -11.40 1.19 27.67
CA ILE A 226 -11.75 -0.23 27.69
C ILE A 226 -11.69 -0.78 29.12
N ASP A 227 -10.67 -0.38 29.89
CA ASP A 227 -10.54 -0.77 31.30
C ASP A 227 -11.67 -0.20 32.18
N GLU A 228 -12.19 0.99 31.85
CA GLU A 228 -13.24 1.68 32.61
C GLU A 228 -14.68 1.23 32.27
N ASP A 229 -14.96 0.84 31.02
CA ASP A 229 -16.29 0.41 30.57
C ASP A 229 -16.31 -1.05 30.10
N PRO A 230 -16.84 -1.99 30.92
CA PRO A 230 -16.95 -3.40 30.56
C PRO A 230 -17.69 -3.67 29.25
N LYS A 231 -18.52 -2.74 28.75
CA LYS A 231 -19.23 -2.88 27.46
C LYS A 231 -18.33 -2.70 26.25
N LEU A 232 -17.18 -2.05 26.42
CA LEU A 232 -16.15 -1.90 25.39
C LEU A 232 -15.19 -3.09 25.37
N PHE A 233 -15.25 -3.96 26.37
CA PHE A 233 -14.40 -5.13 26.49
C PHE A 233 -14.89 -6.29 25.61
N THR A 234 -14.77 -6.12 24.30
CA THR A 234 -15.20 -7.10 23.30
C THR A 234 -14.12 -7.31 22.25
N GLY A 235 -14.08 -8.51 21.68
CA GLY A 235 -13.03 -8.98 20.80
C GLY A 235 -12.87 -8.13 19.55
N ASP A 236 -13.96 -7.55 19.02
CA ASP A 236 -13.92 -6.62 17.90
C ASP A 236 -13.15 -5.33 18.24
N ILE A 237 -13.39 -4.77 19.43
CA ILE A 237 -12.69 -3.57 19.90
C ILE A 237 -11.21 -3.89 20.18
N ILE A 238 -10.94 -5.01 20.85
CA ILE A 238 -9.57 -5.47 21.12
C ILE A 238 -8.82 -5.67 19.80
N TYR A 239 -9.44 -6.35 18.83
CA TYR A 239 -8.88 -6.58 17.50
C TYR A 239 -8.59 -5.25 16.77
N SER A 240 -9.53 -4.30 16.75
CA SER A 240 -9.30 -2.98 16.16
C SER A 240 -8.19 -2.20 16.85
N VAL A 241 -8.07 -2.27 18.18
CA VAL A 241 -6.93 -1.64 18.89
C VAL A 241 -5.61 -2.31 18.52
N LEU A 242 -5.57 -3.64 18.42
CA LEU A 242 -4.37 -4.38 17.98
C LEU A 242 -3.95 -3.97 16.56
N LEU A 243 -4.89 -3.85 15.63
CA LEU A 243 -4.60 -3.32 14.29
C LEU A 243 -4.03 -1.89 14.35
N SER A 244 -4.52 -1.05 15.27
CA SER A 244 -4.00 0.32 15.44
C SER A 244 -2.54 0.33 15.89
N TYR A 245 -2.20 -0.48 16.89
CA TYR A 245 -0.82 -0.60 17.34
C TYR A 245 0.07 -1.22 16.27
N ARG A 246 -0.45 -2.15 15.48
CA ARG A 246 0.26 -2.75 14.35
C ARG A 246 0.65 -1.72 13.28
N ASP A 247 -0.24 -0.79 12.97
CA ASP A 247 -0.01 0.25 11.96
C ASP A 247 1.16 1.18 12.34
N ILE A 248 1.38 1.38 13.65
CA ILE A 248 2.55 2.12 14.18
C ILE A 248 3.70 1.21 14.65
N GLN A 249 3.62 -0.10 14.35
CA GLN A 249 4.61 -1.13 14.72
C GLN A 249 4.91 -1.21 16.22
N ASP A 250 3.96 -0.88 17.09
CA ASP A 250 4.11 -0.94 18.56
C ASP A 250 3.79 -2.34 19.10
N TYR A 251 4.64 -3.31 18.73
CA TYR A 251 4.43 -4.73 19.03
C TYR A 251 4.43 -5.04 20.53
N ASP A 252 5.20 -4.31 21.34
CA ASP A 252 5.19 -4.46 22.80
C ASP A 252 3.82 -4.12 23.41
N SER A 253 3.15 -3.07 22.92
CA SER A 253 1.80 -2.71 23.37
C SER A 253 0.75 -3.74 22.94
N MET A 254 0.87 -4.31 21.74
CA MET A 254 -0.02 -5.39 21.28
C MET A 254 0.07 -6.61 22.20
N ILE A 255 1.29 -7.06 22.49
CA ILE A 255 1.53 -8.24 23.34
C ILE A 255 1.06 -7.95 24.77
N SER A 256 1.39 -6.78 25.30
CA SER A 256 0.99 -6.36 26.65
C SER A 256 -0.54 -6.30 26.80
N LEU A 257 -1.26 -5.84 25.78
CA LEU A 257 -2.71 -5.78 25.80
C LEU A 257 -3.31 -7.18 25.91
N VAL A 258 -2.85 -8.14 25.11
CA VAL A 258 -3.35 -9.53 25.14
C VAL A 258 -2.92 -10.24 26.43
N ASP A 259 -1.69 -10.02 26.90
CA ASP A 259 -1.16 -10.63 28.12
C ASP A 259 -1.98 -10.24 29.36
N LYS A 260 -2.39 -8.96 29.45
CA LYS A 260 -3.24 -8.45 30.54
C LYS A 260 -4.59 -9.15 30.65
N ILE A 261 -5.10 -9.67 29.55
CA ILE A 261 -6.44 -10.27 29.45
C ILE A 261 -6.40 -11.78 29.21
N THR A 262 -5.23 -12.40 29.41
CA THR A 262 -5.03 -13.84 29.24
C THR A 262 -6.03 -14.65 30.07
N GLY A 263 -6.62 -15.67 29.45
CA GLY A 263 -7.66 -16.50 30.09
C GLY A 263 -9.09 -15.94 29.96
N HIS A 264 -9.26 -14.72 29.45
CA HIS A 264 -10.59 -14.21 29.09
C HIS A 264 -11.02 -14.71 27.71
N GLN A 265 -12.32 -14.98 27.52
CA GLN A 265 -12.87 -15.52 26.26
C GLN A 265 -12.54 -14.66 25.03
N GLU A 266 -12.47 -13.33 25.19
CA GLU A 266 -12.16 -12.39 24.09
C GLU A 266 -10.69 -12.47 23.67
N ALA A 267 -9.78 -12.78 24.59
CA ALA A 267 -8.38 -12.97 24.30
C ALA A 267 -8.17 -14.27 23.52
N GLU A 268 -8.92 -15.32 23.85
CA GLU A 268 -8.84 -16.65 23.21
C GLU A 268 -9.42 -16.68 21.79
N LYS A 269 -10.04 -15.60 21.31
CA LYS A 269 -10.55 -15.54 19.93
C LYS A 269 -9.41 -15.68 18.92
N PRO A 270 -9.56 -16.52 17.88
CA PRO A 270 -8.51 -16.80 16.90
C PRO A 270 -7.83 -15.55 16.33
N ALA A 271 -8.62 -14.54 15.95
CA ALA A 271 -8.11 -13.31 15.36
C ALA A 271 -7.19 -12.52 16.31
N VAL A 272 -7.54 -12.47 17.60
CA VAL A 272 -6.76 -11.78 18.64
C VAL A 272 -5.46 -12.54 18.89
N GLN A 273 -5.53 -13.87 19.01
CA GLN A 273 -4.36 -14.74 19.16
C GLN A 273 -3.40 -14.60 17.97
N VAL A 274 -3.91 -14.58 16.73
CA VAL A 274 -3.11 -14.42 15.51
C VAL A 274 -2.41 -13.07 15.44
N GLN A 275 -3.07 -11.96 15.80
CA GLN A 275 -2.41 -10.65 15.84
C GLN A 275 -1.34 -10.60 16.95
N CYS A 276 -1.55 -11.28 18.08
CA CYS A 276 -0.53 -11.39 19.11
C CYS A 276 0.67 -12.25 18.64
N ALA A 277 0.42 -13.38 17.96
CA ALA A 277 1.47 -14.20 17.36
C ALA A 277 2.28 -13.42 16.30
N PHE A 278 1.61 -12.59 15.51
CA PHE A 278 2.25 -11.66 14.59
C PHE A 278 3.18 -10.69 15.33
N ALA A 279 2.67 -10.03 16.39
CA ALA A 279 3.46 -9.09 17.18
C ALA A 279 4.68 -9.76 17.85
N LEU A 280 4.51 -10.95 18.40
CA LEU A 280 5.60 -11.76 18.97
C LEU A 280 6.69 -12.03 17.93
N ASN A 281 6.33 -12.46 16.73
CA ASN A 281 7.31 -12.69 15.67
C ASN A 281 8.09 -11.43 15.29
N ARG A 282 7.40 -10.28 15.21
CA ARG A 282 8.02 -9.01 14.85
C ARG A 282 8.91 -8.45 15.96
N ARG A 283 8.53 -8.64 17.22
CA ARG A 283 9.32 -8.22 18.39
C ARG A 283 10.58 -9.08 18.57
N ASN A 284 10.47 -10.38 18.35
CA ASN A 284 11.60 -11.32 18.31
C ASN A 284 12.51 -11.30 19.56
N LYS A 285 11.95 -11.14 20.77
CA LYS A 285 12.68 -11.41 22.02
C LYS A 285 12.82 -12.92 22.22
N GLU A 286 13.74 -13.33 23.10
CA GLU A 286 13.95 -14.74 23.43
C GLU A 286 12.62 -15.41 23.84
N GLY A 287 12.30 -16.52 23.18
CA GLY A 287 11.04 -17.27 23.39
C GLY A 287 9.82 -16.77 22.62
N ASP A 288 9.83 -15.56 22.03
CA ASP A 288 8.66 -14.97 21.37
C ASP A 288 8.15 -15.83 20.21
N ARG A 289 9.05 -16.27 19.31
CA ARG A 289 8.66 -17.09 18.14
C ARG A 289 8.15 -18.47 18.52
N SER A 290 8.71 -19.09 19.56
CA SER A 290 8.22 -20.37 20.08
C SER A 290 6.81 -20.21 20.66
N ARG A 291 6.57 -19.12 21.40
CA ARG A 291 5.24 -18.76 21.91
C ARG A 291 4.25 -18.50 20.76
N ALA A 292 4.67 -17.75 19.74
CA ALA A 292 3.84 -17.46 18.57
C ALA A 292 3.40 -18.74 17.84
N LEU A 293 4.31 -19.68 17.61
CA LEU A 293 4.00 -20.96 16.97
C LEU A 293 3.04 -21.81 17.83
N ALA A 294 3.26 -21.89 19.15
CA ALA A 294 2.34 -22.63 20.04
C ALA A 294 0.92 -22.03 20.04
N MET A 295 0.81 -20.70 20.00
CA MET A 295 -0.48 -20.02 19.87
C MET A 295 -1.15 -20.35 18.54
N LEU A 296 -0.40 -20.33 17.42
CA LEU A 296 -0.94 -20.65 16.11
C LEU A 296 -1.33 -22.13 15.97
N GLU A 297 -0.57 -23.05 16.56
CA GLU A 297 -0.90 -24.48 16.60
C GLU A 297 -2.25 -24.71 17.31
N LYS A 298 -2.47 -24.04 18.45
CA LYS A 298 -3.77 -24.07 19.15
C LYS A 298 -4.90 -23.51 18.29
N VAL A 299 -4.67 -22.40 17.59
CA VAL A 299 -5.68 -21.81 16.69
C VAL A 299 -6.01 -22.75 15.52
N LEU A 300 -4.98 -23.34 14.92
CA LEU A 300 -5.08 -24.22 13.75
C LEU A 300 -5.51 -25.66 14.09
N SER A 301 -5.67 -26.01 15.37
CA SER A 301 -6.29 -27.30 15.74
C SER A 301 -7.76 -27.37 15.33
N VAL A 302 -8.39 -26.21 15.06
CA VAL A 302 -9.75 -26.08 14.54
C VAL A 302 -9.69 -25.93 13.03
N LYS A 303 -10.32 -26.83 12.29
CA LYS A 303 -10.22 -26.91 10.83
C LYS A 303 -10.76 -25.66 10.13
N GLU A 304 -11.78 -25.03 10.69
CA GLU A 304 -12.40 -23.80 10.21
C GLU A 304 -11.44 -22.60 10.24
N ASN A 305 -10.40 -22.65 11.08
CA ASN A 305 -9.36 -21.63 11.15
C ASN A 305 -8.25 -21.81 10.11
N HIS A 306 -8.34 -22.81 9.21
CA HIS A 306 -7.35 -23.05 8.15
C HIS A 306 -7.55 -22.05 7.01
N VAL A 307 -7.28 -20.78 7.30
CA VAL A 307 -7.34 -19.67 6.35
C VAL A 307 -5.94 -19.25 5.91
N PRO A 308 -5.77 -18.72 4.68
CA PRO A 308 -4.45 -18.42 4.12
C PRO A 308 -3.58 -17.55 5.04
N ASP A 309 -4.15 -16.51 5.66
CA ASP A 309 -3.44 -15.58 6.54
C ASP A 309 -2.79 -16.27 7.73
N TYR A 310 -3.50 -17.21 8.37
CA TYR A 310 -3.05 -17.88 9.58
C TYR A 310 -1.95 -18.91 9.24
N LEU A 311 -2.16 -19.65 8.14
CA LEU A 311 -1.20 -20.61 7.62
C LEU A 311 0.09 -19.90 7.17
N CYS A 312 -0.04 -18.82 6.40
CA CYS A 312 1.11 -18.06 5.92
C CYS A 312 1.84 -17.31 7.04
N LEU A 313 1.20 -17.01 8.17
CA LEU A 313 1.90 -16.50 9.35
C LEU A 313 2.81 -17.54 9.98
N CYS A 314 2.40 -18.81 10.04
CA CYS A 314 3.30 -19.91 10.44
C CYS A 314 4.49 -19.99 9.48
N GLY A 315 4.23 -19.93 8.17
CA GLY A 315 5.26 -19.89 7.14
C GLY A 315 6.22 -18.71 7.31
N ARG A 316 5.68 -17.53 7.64
CA ARG A 316 6.46 -16.32 7.88
C ARG A 316 7.37 -16.45 9.10
N ILE A 317 6.88 -16.98 10.22
CA ILE A 317 7.69 -17.18 11.44
C ILE A 317 8.86 -18.12 11.15
N HIS A 318 8.59 -19.22 10.45
CA HIS A 318 9.64 -20.15 10.05
C HIS A 318 10.63 -19.54 9.04
N LYS A 319 10.15 -18.74 8.09
CA LYS A 319 11.04 -17.98 7.17
C LYS A 319 11.95 -17.04 7.95
N ASP A 320 11.41 -16.29 8.89
CA ASP A 320 12.19 -15.34 9.70
C ASP A 320 13.21 -16.08 10.59
N ARG A 321 12.86 -17.27 11.15
CA ARG A 321 13.82 -18.14 11.85
C ARG A 321 14.96 -18.61 10.94
N PHE A 322 14.64 -19.02 9.72
CA PHE A 322 15.64 -19.45 8.74
C PHE A 322 16.61 -18.31 8.40
N VAL A 323 16.09 -17.11 8.14
CA VAL A 323 16.92 -15.91 7.86
C VAL A 323 17.80 -15.55 9.05
N ASP A 324 17.25 -15.50 10.27
CA ASP A 324 18.00 -15.16 11.48
C ASP A 324 19.05 -16.20 11.87
N SER A 325 18.89 -17.46 11.43
CA SER A 325 19.90 -18.52 11.57
C SER A 325 21.05 -18.41 10.57
N GLU A 326 21.17 -17.27 9.88
CA GLU A 326 22.08 -17.08 8.74
C GLU A 326 21.91 -18.16 7.65
N HIS A 327 20.66 -18.60 7.45
CA HIS A 327 20.28 -19.59 6.45
C HIS A 327 20.77 -21.02 6.76
N SER A 328 21.05 -21.33 8.03
CA SER A 328 21.53 -22.66 8.46
C SER A 328 20.40 -23.62 8.89
N ASP A 329 19.29 -23.10 9.45
CA ASP A 329 18.16 -23.90 9.94
C ASP A 329 17.30 -24.46 8.79
N GLN A 330 17.70 -25.62 8.25
CA GLN A 330 16.99 -26.29 7.15
C GLN A 330 15.59 -26.77 7.55
N ASP A 331 15.38 -27.10 8.82
CA ASP A 331 14.05 -27.51 9.31
C ASP A 331 13.09 -26.33 9.29
N ALA A 332 13.54 -25.13 9.67
CA ALA A 332 12.77 -23.91 9.51
C ALA A 332 12.46 -23.62 8.04
N LEU A 333 13.40 -23.83 7.12
CA LEU A 333 13.14 -23.70 5.68
C LEU A 333 12.04 -24.65 5.20
N GLN A 334 12.12 -25.94 5.55
CA GLN A 334 11.11 -26.93 5.14
C GLN A 334 9.74 -26.64 5.74
N ASN A 335 9.68 -26.23 7.01
CA ASN A 335 8.43 -25.82 7.65
C ASN A 335 7.84 -24.56 7.00
N ALA A 336 8.67 -23.58 6.63
CA ALA A 336 8.20 -22.40 5.92
C ALA A 336 7.54 -22.79 4.58
N ILE A 337 8.20 -23.66 3.79
CA ILE A 337 7.66 -24.17 2.53
C ILE A 337 6.34 -24.90 2.75
N HIS A 338 6.27 -25.78 3.76
CA HIS A 338 5.05 -26.50 4.10
C HIS A 338 3.87 -25.55 4.35
N TRP A 339 4.04 -24.58 5.25
CA TRP A 339 2.95 -23.67 5.63
C TRP A 339 2.52 -22.72 4.52
N TYR A 340 3.46 -22.17 3.74
CA TYR A 340 3.09 -21.38 2.57
C TYR A 340 2.39 -22.22 1.49
N ARG A 341 2.78 -23.50 1.33
CA ARG A 341 2.09 -24.43 0.44
C ARG A 341 0.66 -24.71 0.91
N GLU A 342 0.43 -24.94 2.20
CA GLU A 342 -0.92 -25.12 2.73
C GLU A 342 -1.77 -23.85 2.56
N GLY A 343 -1.22 -22.66 2.84
CA GLY A 343 -1.92 -21.40 2.59
C GLY A 343 -2.31 -21.21 1.12
N PHE A 344 -1.39 -21.52 0.21
CA PHE A 344 -1.63 -21.41 -1.24
C PHE A 344 -2.66 -22.44 -1.76
N LYS A 345 -2.70 -23.65 -1.19
CA LYS A 345 -3.73 -24.65 -1.51
C LYS A 345 -5.14 -24.22 -1.11
N VAL A 346 -5.28 -23.53 0.02
CA VAL A 346 -6.58 -23.02 0.50
C VAL A 346 -7.09 -21.93 -0.44
N GLN A 347 -6.26 -20.93 -0.74
CA GLN A 347 -6.59 -19.86 -1.68
C GLN A 347 -5.30 -19.38 -2.36
N PRO A 348 -5.15 -19.62 -3.67
CA PRO A 348 -4.04 -19.05 -4.42
C PRO A 348 -4.13 -17.51 -4.41
N ASN A 349 -3.11 -16.86 -3.85
CA ASN A 349 -2.95 -15.42 -3.82
C ASN A 349 -1.47 -15.03 -4.01
N GLU A 350 -1.22 -13.75 -4.27
CA GLU A 350 0.10 -13.20 -4.57
C GLU A 350 1.06 -13.41 -3.41
N TYR A 351 0.62 -13.11 -2.18
CA TYR A 351 1.45 -13.19 -0.97
C TYR A 351 1.94 -14.61 -0.67
N ALA A 352 1.03 -15.60 -0.66
CA ALA A 352 1.38 -16.99 -0.43
C ALA A 352 2.23 -17.55 -1.58
N GLY A 353 1.83 -17.26 -2.82
CA GLY A 353 2.49 -17.78 -4.02
C GLY A 353 3.93 -17.30 -4.17
N ILE A 354 4.19 -15.99 -3.97
CA ILE A 354 5.55 -15.46 -4.14
C ILE A 354 6.51 -15.93 -3.07
N ASN A 355 6.06 -16.03 -1.81
CA ASN A 355 6.87 -16.57 -0.73
C ASN A 355 7.14 -18.06 -0.93
N LEU A 356 6.13 -18.84 -1.35
CA LEU A 356 6.31 -20.26 -1.67
C LEU A 356 7.31 -20.46 -2.81
N ALA A 357 7.15 -19.74 -3.92
CA ALA A 357 8.06 -19.82 -5.06
C ALA A 357 9.50 -19.44 -4.68
N THR A 358 9.66 -18.37 -3.89
CA THR A 358 10.95 -17.93 -3.36
C THR A 358 11.60 -19.03 -2.52
N LEU A 359 10.88 -19.62 -1.57
CA LEU A 359 11.40 -20.67 -0.69
C LEU A 359 11.71 -21.97 -1.43
N LEU A 360 10.91 -22.34 -2.43
CA LEU A 360 11.21 -23.48 -3.31
C LEU A 360 12.51 -23.25 -4.08
N VAL A 361 12.70 -22.05 -4.66
CA VAL A 361 13.96 -21.68 -5.30
C VAL A 361 15.11 -21.69 -4.31
N ILE A 362 14.93 -21.26 -3.06
CA ILE A 362 15.94 -21.31 -1.97
C ILE A 362 16.27 -22.75 -1.53
N SER A 363 15.32 -23.68 -1.64
CA SER A 363 15.51 -25.09 -1.26
C SER A 363 16.27 -25.94 -2.28
N GLY A 364 16.35 -25.51 -3.54
CA GLY A 364 17.06 -26.26 -4.59
C GLY A 364 16.40 -26.23 -5.95
N GLN A 365 15.11 -25.89 -5.98
CA GLN A 365 14.27 -26.04 -7.17
C GLN A 365 14.56 -24.95 -8.21
N GLU A 366 14.35 -25.29 -9.48
CA GLU A 366 14.45 -24.36 -10.61
C GLU A 366 13.17 -24.43 -11.45
N PHE A 367 12.80 -23.34 -12.13
CA PHE A 367 11.56 -23.25 -12.91
C PHE A 367 11.52 -24.28 -14.05
N GLU A 368 12.69 -24.59 -14.60
CA GLU A 368 12.86 -25.53 -15.71
C GLU A 368 12.65 -26.99 -15.30
N THR A 369 12.79 -27.30 -14.01
CA THR A 369 12.80 -28.69 -13.50
C THR A 369 11.68 -29.00 -12.51
N CYS A 370 11.04 -27.97 -11.94
CA CYS A 370 10.02 -28.12 -10.91
C CYS A 370 8.64 -27.71 -11.43
N GLN A 371 7.76 -28.69 -11.63
CA GLN A 371 6.37 -28.44 -12.08
C GLN A 371 5.60 -27.56 -11.10
N GLU A 372 5.79 -27.76 -9.78
CA GLU A 372 5.14 -26.94 -8.76
C GLU A 372 5.50 -25.45 -8.92
N LEU A 373 6.78 -25.13 -9.15
CA LEU A 373 7.22 -23.75 -9.41
C LEU A 373 6.59 -23.17 -10.69
N HIS A 374 6.50 -23.97 -11.75
CA HIS A 374 5.87 -23.54 -13.00
C HIS A 374 4.37 -23.22 -12.81
N ASP A 375 3.65 -24.05 -12.06
CA ASP A 375 2.22 -23.86 -11.78
C ASP A 375 1.98 -22.64 -10.89
N ILE A 376 2.82 -22.43 -9.87
CA ILE A 376 2.79 -21.23 -9.02
C ILE A 376 3.07 -19.99 -9.87
N GLY A 377 4.12 -20.00 -10.69
CA GLY A 377 4.48 -18.87 -11.56
C GLY A 377 3.36 -18.52 -12.55
N SER A 378 2.73 -19.54 -13.14
CA SER A 378 1.57 -19.35 -14.03
C SER A 378 0.39 -18.72 -13.31
N THR A 379 0.12 -19.18 -12.08
CA THR A 379 -0.95 -18.62 -11.23
C THR A 379 -0.67 -17.18 -10.84
N LEU A 380 0.56 -16.84 -10.43
CA LEU A 380 0.97 -15.48 -10.10
C LEU A 380 0.85 -14.54 -11.31
N ASN A 381 1.32 -14.96 -12.49
CA ASN A 381 1.18 -14.18 -13.72
C ASN A 381 -0.30 -13.92 -14.06
N TYR A 382 -1.18 -14.90 -13.85
CA TYR A 382 -2.61 -14.73 -14.03
C TYR A 382 -3.23 -13.74 -13.03
N LEU A 383 -2.88 -13.85 -11.74
CA LEU A 383 -3.38 -12.97 -10.68
C LEU A 383 -2.95 -11.51 -10.92
N ILE A 384 -1.66 -11.30 -11.20
CA ILE A 384 -1.11 -9.97 -11.50
C ILE A 384 -1.72 -9.41 -12.80
N GLY A 385 -1.84 -10.25 -13.84
CA GLY A 385 -2.41 -9.84 -15.13
C GLY A 385 -3.86 -9.34 -15.04
N LYS A 386 -4.65 -9.86 -14.08
CA LYS A 386 -6.00 -9.36 -13.79
C LYS A 386 -6.02 -7.95 -13.21
N LYS A 387 -4.95 -7.51 -12.55
CA LYS A 387 -4.87 -6.19 -11.91
C LYS A 387 -4.53 -5.08 -12.92
N GLY A 388 -4.16 -5.44 -14.15
CA GLY A 388 -3.90 -4.51 -15.25
C GLY A 388 -2.45 -4.52 -15.72
N SER A 389 -2.08 -3.56 -16.56
CA SER A 389 -0.70 -3.46 -17.07
C SER A 389 0.23 -2.90 -15.99
N LEU A 390 1.51 -3.29 -16.08
CA LEU A 390 2.56 -2.87 -15.14
C LEU A 390 2.70 -1.34 -15.06
N GLN A 391 2.57 -0.65 -16.19
CA GLN A 391 2.73 0.80 -16.28
C GLN A 391 1.57 1.58 -15.62
N SER A 392 0.38 0.98 -15.53
CA SER A 392 -0.79 1.60 -14.89
C SER A 392 -1.02 1.12 -13.46
N GLN A 393 -0.18 0.21 -12.93
CA GLN A 393 -0.33 -0.27 -11.56
C GLN A 393 -0.02 0.85 -10.56
N SER A 394 -0.90 1.01 -9.57
CA SER A 394 -0.71 1.92 -8.44
C SER A 394 -0.42 1.20 -7.13
N ASP A 395 -0.62 -0.12 -7.07
CA ASP A 395 -0.33 -0.95 -5.90
C ASP A 395 1.13 -1.44 -5.96
N TYR A 396 1.92 -1.01 -4.99
CA TYR A 396 3.32 -1.43 -4.84
C TYR A 396 3.47 -2.94 -4.76
N TRP A 397 2.61 -3.64 -4.03
CA TRP A 397 2.78 -5.07 -3.78
C TRP A 397 2.55 -5.90 -5.04
N ILE A 398 1.67 -5.44 -5.93
CA ILE A 398 1.48 -6.06 -7.24
C ILE A 398 2.74 -5.89 -8.11
N VAL A 399 3.30 -4.67 -8.15
CA VAL A 399 4.54 -4.40 -8.91
C VAL A 399 5.73 -5.17 -8.31
N ALA A 400 5.85 -5.23 -6.98
CA ALA A 400 6.89 -5.98 -6.29
C ALA A 400 6.76 -7.49 -6.53
N THR A 401 5.54 -8.03 -6.54
CA THR A 401 5.31 -9.45 -6.87
C THR A 401 5.74 -9.72 -8.32
N PHE A 402 5.38 -8.85 -9.27
CA PHE A 402 5.82 -8.97 -10.67
C PHE A 402 7.35 -8.94 -10.79
N PHE A 403 7.99 -8.02 -10.07
CA PHE A 403 9.46 -7.92 -10.00
C PHE A 403 10.09 -9.21 -9.47
N GLU A 404 9.62 -9.72 -8.33
CA GLU A 404 10.14 -10.94 -7.71
C GLU A 404 9.92 -12.18 -8.61
N VAL A 405 8.75 -12.33 -9.24
CA VAL A 405 8.48 -13.41 -10.21
C VAL A 405 9.43 -13.32 -11.40
N SER A 406 9.69 -12.11 -11.91
CA SER A 406 10.61 -11.88 -13.03
C SER A 406 12.05 -12.30 -12.66
N ILE A 407 12.51 -11.97 -11.45
CA ILE A 407 13.83 -12.40 -10.94
C ILE A 407 13.91 -13.92 -10.75
N LEU A 408 12.84 -14.52 -10.23
CA LEU A 408 12.73 -15.97 -10.06
C LEU A 408 12.82 -16.68 -11.41
N ALA A 409 12.13 -16.16 -12.43
CA ALA A 409 12.18 -16.65 -13.82
C ALA A 409 13.41 -16.20 -14.62
N ARG A 410 14.34 -15.44 -14.01
CA ARG A 410 15.55 -14.87 -14.66
C ARG A 410 15.26 -13.94 -15.85
N ASP A 411 14.08 -13.34 -15.90
CA ASP A 411 13.71 -12.31 -16.86
C ASP A 411 14.11 -10.93 -16.32
N TYR A 412 15.40 -10.61 -16.45
CA TYR A 412 15.95 -9.39 -15.89
C TYR A 412 15.47 -8.13 -16.60
N THR A 413 15.03 -8.22 -17.86
CA THR A 413 14.47 -7.08 -18.61
C THR A 413 13.17 -6.63 -17.95
N ARG A 414 12.22 -7.55 -17.78
CA ARG A 414 10.95 -7.26 -17.07
C ARG A 414 11.18 -6.89 -15.62
N ALA A 415 12.19 -7.45 -14.97
CA ALA A 415 12.56 -7.04 -13.61
C ALA A 415 12.99 -5.56 -13.56
N CYS A 416 13.81 -5.08 -14.51
CA CYS A 416 14.22 -3.67 -14.55
C CYS A 416 13.04 -2.72 -14.80
N GLU A 417 12.09 -3.11 -15.66
CA GLU A 417 10.86 -2.33 -15.89
C GLU A 417 10.03 -2.20 -14.61
N ALA A 418 9.87 -3.30 -13.88
CA ALA A 418 9.13 -3.32 -12.63
C ALA A 418 9.84 -2.51 -11.53
N ALA A 419 11.16 -2.59 -11.46
CA ALA A 419 11.97 -1.80 -10.54
C ALA A 419 11.76 -0.29 -10.75
N LEU A 420 11.70 0.17 -12.00
CA LEU A 420 11.38 1.57 -12.31
C LEU A 420 9.97 1.96 -11.86
N CYS A 421 8.97 1.10 -12.08
CA CYS A 421 7.62 1.32 -11.57
C CYS A 421 7.61 1.41 -10.04
N MET A 422 8.31 0.50 -9.33
CA MET A 422 8.44 0.54 -7.87
C MET A 422 9.02 1.86 -7.38
N PHE A 423 10.07 2.38 -8.04
CA PHE A 423 10.64 3.69 -7.72
C PHE A 423 9.62 4.83 -7.89
N LYS A 424 8.85 4.82 -8.98
CA LYS A 424 7.85 5.86 -9.29
C LYS A 424 6.69 5.89 -8.30
N LEU A 425 6.33 4.76 -7.68
CA LEU A 425 5.25 4.65 -6.69
C LEU A 425 5.56 5.31 -5.34
N LYS A 426 6.82 5.64 -5.06
CA LYS A 426 7.28 6.27 -3.81
C LYS A 426 6.80 5.52 -2.55
N PRO A 427 7.01 4.20 -2.45
CA PRO A 427 6.55 3.44 -1.31
C PRO A 427 7.30 3.83 -0.02
N PRO A 428 6.71 3.59 1.16
CA PRO A 428 7.44 3.66 2.43
C PRO A 428 8.69 2.76 2.42
N LEU A 429 9.76 3.18 3.09
CA LEU A 429 11.04 2.43 3.08
C LEU A 429 10.92 0.97 3.51
N TRP A 430 10.00 0.66 4.43
CA TRP A 430 9.82 -0.70 4.93
C TRP A 430 9.25 -1.67 3.88
N TYR A 431 8.52 -1.17 2.88
CA TYR A 431 8.08 -1.96 1.72
C TYR A 431 9.30 -2.42 0.91
N LEU A 432 10.17 -1.47 0.53
CA LEU A 432 11.41 -1.73 -0.21
C LEU A 432 12.33 -2.68 0.56
N LYS A 433 12.44 -2.52 1.89
CA LYS A 433 13.22 -3.42 2.75
C LYS A 433 12.76 -4.88 2.65
N SER A 434 11.45 -5.12 2.60
CA SER A 434 10.91 -6.48 2.50
C SER A 434 11.26 -7.13 1.16
N THR A 435 11.04 -6.41 0.04
CA THR A 435 11.34 -6.93 -1.30
C THR A 435 12.83 -7.11 -1.52
N ALA A 436 13.65 -6.14 -1.13
CA ALA A 436 15.10 -6.26 -1.19
C ALA A 436 15.62 -7.45 -0.39
N GLY A 437 15.07 -7.72 0.81
CA GLY A 437 15.42 -8.90 1.61
C GLY A 437 15.13 -10.23 0.91
N ASN A 438 13.97 -10.37 0.25
CA ASN A 438 13.65 -11.57 -0.55
C ASN A 438 14.68 -11.76 -1.69
N ILE A 439 15.12 -10.67 -2.34
CA ILE A 439 16.02 -10.74 -3.48
C ILE A 439 17.46 -11.01 -3.08
N GLN A 440 17.93 -10.42 -1.96
CA GLN A 440 19.22 -10.77 -1.35
C GLN A 440 19.27 -12.28 -1.11
N LEU A 441 18.21 -12.83 -0.53
CA LEU A 441 18.11 -14.24 -0.22
C LEU A 441 18.16 -15.13 -1.47
N ILE A 442 17.43 -14.78 -2.53
CA ILE A 442 17.47 -15.49 -3.82
C ILE A 442 18.89 -15.44 -4.42
N THR A 443 19.51 -14.27 -4.41
CA THR A 443 20.85 -14.04 -5.01
C THR A 443 21.92 -14.83 -4.26
N LEU A 444 21.96 -14.72 -2.93
CA LEU A 444 22.89 -15.43 -2.07
C LEU A 444 22.82 -16.95 -2.28
N MET A 445 21.60 -17.50 -2.31
CA MET A 445 21.42 -18.96 -2.43
C MET A 445 21.79 -19.48 -3.82
N ARG A 446 21.53 -18.70 -4.87
CA ARG A 446 22.00 -19.00 -6.24
C ARG A 446 23.53 -18.98 -6.31
N GLU A 447 24.18 -18.01 -5.68
CA GLU A 447 25.64 -17.91 -5.63
C GLU A 447 26.29 -19.07 -4.88
N LYS A 448 25.79 -19.40 -3.68
CA LYS A 448 26.25 -20.57 -2.90
C LYS A 448 26.15 -21.86 -3.73
N ARG A 449 25.07 -22.07 -4.47
CA ARG A 449 24.92 -23.24 -5.36
C ARG A 449 25.91 -23.23 -6.52
N ARG A 450 26.14 -22.07 -7.12
CA ARG A 450 27.09 -21.94 -8.23
C ARG A 450 28.50 -22.28 -7.78
N GLN A 451 28.91 -21.79 -6.60
CA GLN A 451 30.17 -22.14 -5.95
C GLN A 451 30.24 -23.65 -5.67
N ASN A 452 29.18 -24.25 -5.10
CA ASN A 452 29.14 -25.68 -4.81
C ASN A 452 29.19 -26.58 -6.06
N LYS A 453 28.66 -26.12 -7.20
CA LYS A 453 28.73 -26.84 -8.49
C LYS A 453 30.08 -26.69 -9.20
N GLY A 454 31.03 -25.94 -8.62
CA GLY A 454 32.35 -25.70 -9.22
C GLY A 454 32.30 -24.86 -10.51
N ASP A 455 31.17 -24.21 -10.79
CA ASP A 455 30.98 -23.44 -12.02
C ASP A 455 31.45 -22.00 -11.82
N THR A 456 32.76 -21.80 -11.85
CA THR A 456 33.39 -20.47 -11.87
C THR A 456 33.41 -19.85 -13.28
N THR A 457 32.96 -20.61 -14.29
CA THR A 457 33.14 -20.30 -15.73
C THR A 457 31.92 -19.72 -16.41
N THR A 458 30.70 -19.93 -15.91
CA THR A 458 29.54 -19.18 -16.41
C THR A 458 29.69 -17.70 -16.06
N LYS A 459 29.88 -16.86 -17.09
CA LYS A 459 29.72 -15.41 -16.93
C LYS A 459 28.34 -15.15 -16.31
N ARG A 460 28.30 -14.25 -15.31
CA ARG A 460 27.03 -13.65 -14.86
C ARG A 460 26.31 -13.17 -16.14
N PRO A 461 25.02 -13.45 -16.35
CA PRO A 461 24.32 -12.82 -17.46
C PRO A 461 24.59 -11.32 -17.37
N ASP A 462 25.02 -10.73 -18.48
CA ASP A 462 25.48 -9.34 -18.57
C ASP A 462 24.27 -8.42 -18.35
N THR A 463 23.93 -8.20 -17.09
CA THR A 463 22.74 -7.46 -16.67
C THR A 463 23.17 -6.31 -15.77
N THR A 464 24.08 -5.49 -16.29
CA THR A 464 24.57 -4.26 -15.66
C THR A 464 23.41 -3.40 -15.14
N SER A 465 22.34 -3.26 -15.94
CA SER A 465 21.08 -2.62 -15.52
C SER A 465 20.39 -3.28 -14.32
N PHE A 466 20.34 -4.61 -14.25
CA PHE A 466 19.75 -5.32 -13.11
C PHE A 466 20.61 -5.18 -11.86
N SER A 467 21.93 -5.26 -12.01
CA SER A 467 22.89 -5.09 -10.92
C SER A 467 22.76 -3.69 -10.30
N PHE A 468 22.57 -2.66 -11.13
CA PHE A 468 22.21 -1.33 -10.66
C PHE A 468 20.94 -1.34 -9.80
N TRP A 469 19.83 -1.93 -10.28
CA TRP A 469 18.58 -1.94 -9.52
C TRP A 469 18.71 -2.69 -8.19
N MET A 470 19.53 -3.74 -8.13
CA MET A 470 19.85 -4.41 -6.88
C MET A 470 20.58 -3.47 -5.93
N GLU A 471 21.67 -2.85 -6.39
CA GLU A 471 22.44 -1.89 -5.61
C GLU A 471 21.55 -0.74 -5.12
N PHE A 472 20.79 -0.12 -6.02
CA PHE A 472 19.88 0.98 -5.74
C PHE A 472 18.88 0.64 -4.64
N PHE A 473 18.27 -0.55 -4.67
CA PHE A 473 17.35 -0.95 -3.60
C PHE A 473 18.06 -1.40 -2.32
N MET A 474 19.26 -2.01 -2.38
CA MET A 474 20.01 -2.34 -1.17
C MET A 474 20.45 -1.08 -0.41
N GLU A 475 20.81 -0.02 -1.13
CA GLU A 475 21.28 1.23 -0.53
C GLU A 475 20.20 1.87 0.35
N THR A 476 18.91 1.61 0.09
CA THR A 476 17.81 2.04 0.98
C THR A 476 17.87 1.46 2.39
N GLN A 477 18.63 0.38 2.58
CA GLN A 477 18.85 -0.27 3.88
C GLN A 477 20.14 0.19 4.55
N ASN A 478 21.01 0.90 3.84
CA ASN A 478 22.30 1.31 4.37
C ASN A 478 22.14 2.51 5.31
N THR A 479 22.34 2.27 6.61
CA THR A 479 22.35 3.31 7.64
C THR A 479 23.72 3.97 7.76
N ASP A 480 24.78 3.29 7.33
CA ASP A 480 26.15 3.73 7.41
C ASP A 480 26.53 4.42 6.09
N MET A 481 26.08 5.68 5.94
CA MET A 481 26.34 6.52 4.76
C MET A 481 27.77 7.10 4.78
N THR A 482 28.77 6.24 5.01
CA THR A 482 30.19 6.62 5.04
C THR A 482 30.81 6.69 3.65
N GLY A 483 30.17 6.10 2.64
CA GLY A 483 30.60 6.14 1.24
C GLY A 483 30.24 7.46 0.54
N GLY A 484 31.08 7.87 -0.41
CA GLY A 484 30.82 9.03 -1.29
C GLY A 484 30.19 8.65 -2.63
N MET A 485 29.92 7.36 -2.89
CA MET A 485 29.33 6.84 -4.13
C MET A 485 27.86 6.47 -3.90
N PHE A 486 26.99 6.87 -4.83
CA PHE A 486 25.57 6.62 -4.75
C PHE A 486 25.04 6.10 -6.11
N PRO A 487 24.25 5.01 -6.13
CA PRO A 487 23.44 4.66 -7.27
C PRO A 487 22.27 5.66 -7.38
N VAL A 488 22.10 6.27 -8.55
CA VAL A 488 21.12 7.33 -8.80
C VAL A 488 20.39 7.13 -10.12
N LEU A 489 19.21 7.74 -10.25
CA LEU A 489 18.49 7.85 -11.50
C LEU A 489 18.61 9.30 -12.01
N LEU A 490 19.22 9.48 -13.19
CA LEU A 490 19.22 10.78 -13.86
C LEU A 490 17.94 10.93 -14.66
N MET A 491 17.22 12.03 -14.44
CA MET A 491 16.02 12.33 -15.20
C MET A 491 16.37 13.23 -16.39
N GLU A 492 16.34 12.64 -17.58
CA GLU A 492 16.73 13.29 -18.83
C GLU A 492 15.57 13.33 -19.84
N PRO A 493 15.52 14.33 -20.74
CA PRO A 493 14.52 14.35 -21.81
C PRO A 493 14.78 13.21 -22.78
N ASP A 494 13.73 12.50 -23.20
CA ASP A 494 13.83 11.49 -24.24
C ASP A 494 14.17 12.16 -25.58
N MET A 495 15.39 11.91 -26.07
CA MET A 495 15.88 12.44 -27.34
C MET A 495 15.06 11.95 -28.55
N LYS A 496 14.38 10.79 -28.44
CA LYS A 496 13.58 10.19 -29.53
C LYS A 496 12.17 10.75 -29.58
N GLU A 497 11.48 10.87 -28.44
CA GLU A 497 10.08 11.29 -28.39
C GLU A 497 9.88 12.76 -27.98
N ARG A 498 10.94 13.47 -27.57
CA ARG A 498 11.02 14.92 -27.22
C ARG A 498 9.94 15.46 -26.26
N LYS A 499 9.06 14.61 -25.73
CA LYS A 499 7.90 14.97 -24.90
C LYS A 499 7.84 14.23 -23.56
N GLU A 500 8.68 13.21 -23.35
CA GLU A 500 8.73 12.47 -22.10
C GLU A 500 10.12 12.56 -21.46
N PHE A 501 10.17 12.56 -20.13
CA PHE A 501 11.41 12.43 -19.37
C PHE A 501 11.61 10.97 -18.99
N ILE A 502 12.82 10.46 -19.17
CA ILE A 502 13.22 9.10 -18.82
C ILE A 502 14.13 9.12 -17.60
N TYR A 503 14.10 8.04 -16.81
CA TYR A 503 15.02 7.83 -15.71
C TYR A 503 16.12 6.89 -16.18
N ILE A 504 17.36 7.37 -16.18
CA ILE A 504 18.54 6.63 -16.61
C ILE A 504 19.31 6.14 -15.38
N PRO A 505 19.50 4.82 -15.21
CA PRO A 505 20.42 4.24 -14.24
C PRO A 505 21.83 4.80 -14.35
N SER A 506 22.32 5.40 -13.27
CA SER A 506 23.60 6.10 -13.22
C SER A 506 24.24 5.99 -11.84
N HIS A 507 25.50 6.35 -11.74
CA HIS A 507 26.21 6.48 -10.47
C HIS A 507 26.75 7.89 -10.32
N ILE A 508 26.80 8.37 -9.08
CA ILE A 508 27.43 9.64 -8.73
C ILE A 508 28.42 9.42 -7.60
N VAL A 509 29.61 10.01 -7.71
CA VAL A 509 30.65 9.97 -6.68
C VAL A 509 31.09 11.37 -6.34
N PHE A 510 31.08 11.67 -5.04
CA PHE A 510 31.73 12.83 -4.47
C PHE A 510 33.14 12.44 -3.99
N HIS A 511 34.15 13.12 -4.53
CA HIS A 511 35.53 13.02 -4.07
C HIS A 511 35.88 14.28 -3.29
N PRO A 512 36.17 14.18 -1.97
CA PRO A 512 36.56 15.34 -1.17
C PRO A 512 37.89 15.94 -1.66
N ALA A 513 38.08 17.22 -1.41
CA ALA A 513 39.36 17.87 -1.64
C ALA A 513 40.41 17.33 -0.65
N ASN A 514 41.63 17.08 -1.14
CA ASN A 514 42.80 16.73 -0.33
C ASN A 514 43.90 17.79 -0.58
N GLU A 515 44.99 17.74 0.20
CA GLU A 515 46.11 18.71 0.11
C GLU A 515 46.68 18.91 -1.31
N THR A 516 46.57 17.90 -2.16
CA THR A 516 47.16 17.88 -3.52
C THR A 516 46.13 17.81 -4.65
N THR A 517 44.85 17.62 -4.37
CA THR A 517 43.82 17.39 -5.41
C THR A 517 42.54 18.14 -5.08
N PRO A 518 42.01 18.97 -6.01
CA PRO A 518 40.74 19.65 -5.80
C PRO A 518 39.61 18.62 -5.67
N GLY A 519 38.58 18.96 -4.90
CA GLY A 519 37.40 18.13 -4.80
C GLY A 519 36.69 18.04 -6.16
N LYS A 520 36.08 16.89 -6.44
CA LYS A 520 35.40 16.64 -7.72
C LYS A 520 34.13 15.82 -7.56
N ILE A 521 33.18 16.03 -8.46
CA ILE A 521 31.97 15.21 -8.63
C ILE A 521 32.09 14.46 -9.95
N GLN A 522 31.89 13.14 -9.91
CA GLN A 522 31.84 12.28 -11.11
C GLN A 522 30.47 11.66 -11.25
N ILE A 523 29.92 11.65 -12.47
CA ILE A 523 28.60 11.10 -12.81
C ILE A 523 28.75 10.23 -14.05
N TRP A 524 28.18 9.03 -14.10
CA TRP A 524 28.18 8.21 -15.31
C TRP A 524 26.96 7.30 -15.42
N HIS A 525 26.56 6.95 -16.65
CA HIS A 525 25.48 6.00 -16.92
C HIS A 525 25.95 4.56 -16.68
N THR A 526 25.12 3.74 -16.02
CA THR A 526 25.47 2.35 -15.70
C THR A 526 25.45 1.45 -16.94
N ASP A 527 24.55 1.69 -17.89
CA ASP A 527 24.41 0.87 -19.11
C ASP A 527 24.15 1.79 -20.30
N PRO A 528 25.20 2.39 -20.91
CA PRO A 528 25.06 3.32 -22.04
C PRO A 528 24.66 2.54 -23.31
N LYS A 529 23.41 2.08 -23.35
CA LYS A 529 22.81 1.44 -24.52
C LYS A 529 22.48 2.49 -25.57
N SER A 530 23.49 2.82 -26.37
CA SER A 530 23.42 3.33 -27.75
C SER A 530 22.83 4.73 -28.00
N ALA A 531 23.74 5.70 -28.17
CA ALA A 531 23.89 6.44 -29.44
C ALA A 531 25.37 6.85 -29.59
N GLN A 532 25.99 6.54 -30.73
CA GLN A 532 27.35 7.02 -31.03
C GLN A 532 27.39 8.55 -31.01
N GLY A 533 28.08 9.12 -30.02
CA GLY A 533 28.30 10.56 -29.89
C GLY A 533 27.62 11.25 -28.71
N GLU A 534 26.84 10.53 -27.89
CA GLU A 534 26.27 11.10 -26.66
C GLU A 534 27.26 11.02 -25.48
N ILE A 535 27.26 12.04 -24.62
CA ILE A 535 28.07 12.07 -23.40
C ILE A 535 27.36 11.23 -22.34
N HIS A 536 28.09 10.31 -21.72
CA HIS A 536 27.57 9.39 -20.69
C HIS A 536 28.38 9.40 -19.39
N GLU A 537 29.44 10.21 -19.33
CA GLU A 537 30.30 10.38 -18.17
C GLU A 537 30.72 11.84 -18.07
N TRP A 538 30.64 12.38 -16.86
CA TRP A 538 30.98 13.75 -16.54
C TRP A 538 31.86 13.78 -15.29
N ALA A 539 32.86 14.66 -15.29
CA ALA A 539 33.70 14.92 -14.14
C ALA A 539 33.89 16.43 -13.99
N TYR A 540 33.46 16.97 -12.85
CA TYR A 540 33.51 18.39 -12.55
C TYR A 540 34.29 18.65 -11.27
N GLU A 541 35.21 19.61 -11.31
CA GLU A 541 35.77 20.18 -10.08
C GLU A 541 34.68 20.93 -9.31
N LEU A 542 34.81 20.99 -7.99
CA LEU A 542 33.83 21.69 -7.15
C LEU A 542 33.74 23.19 -7.45
N SER A 543 34.80 23.78 -7.98
CA SER A 543 34.82 25.16 -8.49
C SER A 543 33.79 25.42 -9.60
N CYS A 544 33.40 24.39 -10.36
CA CYS A 544 32.37 24.47 -11.40
C CYS A 544 30.96 24.32 -10.83
N VAL A 545 30.79 23.89 -9.58
CA VAL A 545 29.48 23.65 -8.97
C VAL A 545 28.93 24.96 -8.41
N ARG A 546 27.90 25.49 -9.05
CA ARG A 546 27.28 26.76 -8.64
C ARG A 546 26.34 26.57 -7.45
N ASN A 547 25.53 25.51 -7.49
CA ASN A 547 24.55 25.23 -6.46
C ASN A 547 24.08 23.77 -6.50
N ILE A 548 23.57 23.30 -5.37
CA ILE A 548 22.80 22.06 -5.25
C ILE A 548 21.53 22.33 -4.45
N SER A 549 20.39 21.78 -4.87
CA SER A 549 19.13 21.99 -4.14
C SER A 549 18.22 20.77 -4.19
N ILE A 550 17.60 20.46 -3.05
CA ILE A 550 16.64 19.35 -2.93
C ILE A 550 15.34 19.72 -3.66
N ASN A 551 14.79 18.75 -4.37
CA ASN A 551 13.53 18.88 -5.09
C ASN A 551 12.34 18.93 -4.11
N LYS A 552 11.64 20.06 -4.10
CA LYS A 552 10.48 20.30 -3.22
C LYS A 552 9.30 19.35 -3.45
N ARG A 553 9.21 18.69 -4.60
CA ARG A 553 8.12 17.75 -4.94
C ARG A 553 8.47 16.28 -4.64
N ASP A 554 9.75 15.98 -4.49
CA ASP A 554 10.25 14.64 -4.20
C ASP A 554 11.57 14.78 -3.45
N SER A 555 11.56 14.54 -2.15
CA SER A 555 12.72 14.70 -1.27
C SER A 555 13.88 13.74 -1.63
N ARG A 556 13.63 12.71 -2.44
CA ARG A 556 14.66 11.83 -3.00
C ARG A 556 15.43 12.47 -4.17
N GLY A 557 14.95 13.59 -4.70
CA GLY A 557 15.54 14.26 -5.86
C GLY A 557 16.36 15.50 -5.49
N ALA A 558 17.42 15.78 -6.26
CA ALA A 558 18.21 17.00 -6.18
C ALA A 558 18.51 17.58 -7.57
N PHE A 559 18.65 18.90 -7.64
CA PHE A 559 19.13 19.65 -8.79
C PHE A 559 20.58 20.05 -8.54
N LEU A 560 21.50 19.61 -9.41
CA LEU A 560 22.90 20.01 -9.40
C LEU A 560 23.16 20.95 -10.57
N TYR A 561 23.62 22.16 -10.27
CA TYR A 561 23.89 23.22 -11.26
C TYR A 561 25.39 23.38 -11.45
N VAL A 562 25.88 23.07 -12.65
CA VAL A 562 27.31 23.11 -12.98
C VAL A 562 27.58 24.14 -14.07
N VAL A 563 28.43 25.11 -13.77
CA VAL A 563 28.93 26.09 -14.75
C VAL A 563 30.29 25.62 -15.25
N SER A 564 30.26 24.94 -16.39
CA SER A 564 31.44 24.51 -17.14
C SER A 564 31.39 25.06 -18.57
N LYS A 565 32.15 24.49 -19.52
CA LYS A 565 32.09 24.83 -20.94
C LYS A 565 30.69 24.68 -21.57
N PHE A 566 29.80 23.87 -20.99
CA PHE A 566 28.47 23.57 -21.57
C PHE A 566 27.29 23.85 -20.64
N SER A 567 27.50 24.46 -19.46
CA SER A 567 26.48 24.70 -18.41
C SER A 567 25.48 23.54 -18.26
N ASP A 568 25.81 22.55 -17.42
CA ASP A 568 25.00 21.35 -17.25
C ASP A 568 24.15 21.40 -15.98
N ASP A 569 22.87 21.07 -16.12
CA ASP A 569 21.91 20.91 -15.02
C ASP A 569 21.52 19.43 -14.91
N PHE A 570 21.73 18.83 -13.74
CA PHE A 570 21.37 17.43 -13.49
C PHE A 570 20.19 17.33 -12.55
N HIS A 571 19.19 16.54 -12.96
CA HIS A 571 18.06 16.14 -12.12
C HIS A 571 18.32 14.73 -11.60
N ILE A 572 18.80 14.63 -10.36
CA ILE A 572 19.34 13.40 -9.78
C ILE A 572 18.35 12.85 -8.77
N PHE A 573 18.00 11.57 -8.85
CA PHE A 573 17.15 10.91 -7.87
C PHE A 573 17.90 9.78 -7.16
N PHE A 574 17.96 9.87 -5.84
CA PHE A 574 18.58 8.89 -4.95
C PHE A 574 17.60 7.80 -4.55
N SER A 575 18.12 6.73 -3.95
CA SER A 575 17.29 5.62 -3.46
C SER A 575 16.42 6.01 -2.25
N SER A 576 16.84 7.02 -1.48
CA SER A 576 16.13 7.54 -0.31
C SER A 576 16.35 9.05 -0.11
N GLU A 577 15.47 9.67 0.67
CA GLU A 577 15.60 11.07 1.10
C GLU A 577 16.90 11.30 1.89
N ALA A 578 17.22 10.42 2.83
CA ALA A 578 18.41 10.56 3.66
C ALA A 578 19.71 10.55 2.84
N GLN A 579 19.78 9.77 1.75
CA GLN A 579 20.93 9.81 0.83
C GLN A 579 21.00 11.09 0.01
N CYS A 580 19.85 11.59 -0.45
CA CYS A 580 19.76 12.86 -1.15
C CYS A 580 20.26 14.00 -0.25
N GLU A 581 19.78 14.06 0.99
CA GLU A 581 20.22 15.01 2.01
C GLU A 581 21.72 14.89 2.27
N ARG A 582 22.21 13.67 2.50
CA ARG A 582 23.63 13.40 2.72
C ARG A 582 24.52 13.89 1.59
N PHE A 583 24.16 13.58 0.34
CA PHE A 583 24.92 14.05 -0.81
C PHE A 583 24.90 15.58 -0.92
N CYS A 584 23.74 16.20 -0.69
CA CYS A 584 23.61 17.66 -0.67
C CYS A 584 24.48 18.30 0.43
N GLU A 585 24.54 17.69 1.61
CA GLU A 585 25.42 18.14 2.71
C GLU A 585 26.91 18.02 2.35
N LEU A 586 27.33 16.92 1.73
CA LEU A 586 28.73 16.72 1.30
C LEU A 586 29.17 17.80 0.31
N VAL A 587 28.32 18.12 -0.67
CA VAL A 587 28.60 19.17 -1.66
C VAL A 587 28.58 20.55 -1.00
N THR A 588 27.56 20.87 -0.20
CA THR A 588 27.39 22.20 0.42
C THR A 588 28.47 22.51 1.44
N SER A 589 28.86 21.54 2.27
CA SER A 589 29.94 21.70 3.26
C SER A 589 31.28 21.99 2.59
N SER A 590 31.53 21.42 1.42
CA SER A 590 32.76 21.64 0.68
C SER A 590 32.77 23.01 -0.04
N LEU A 591 31.63 23.43 -0.59
CA LEU A 591 31.48 24.77 -1.19
C LEU A 591 31.64 25.89 -0.15
N THR A 592 31.19 25.66 1.08
CA THR A 592 31.33 26.63 2.19
C THR A 592 32.73 26.63 2.80
N ALA A 593 33.44 25.49 2.82
CA ALA A 593 34.84 25.43 3.24
C ALA A 593 35.78 26.21 2.32
N ASP A 594 35.55 26.17 1.00
CA ASP A 594 36.32 26.96 0.02
C ASP A 594 36.01 28.47 0.09
N SER A 595 34.87 28.87 0.64
CA SER A 595 34.47 30.29 0.79
C SER A 595 35.25 31.07 1.87
N ALA A 596 36.12 30.41 2.65
CA ALA A 596 37.08 31.07 3.54
C ALA A 596 38.19 31.82 2.77
N HIS A 597 38.34 31.54 1.48
CA HIS A 597 38.96 32.43 0.51
C HIS A 597 37.85 32.96 -0.41
N PRO A 598 37.47 34.25 -0.34
CA PRO A 598 36.61 34.83 -1.35
C PRO A 598 37.42 34.82 -2.65
N HIS A 599 37.30 33.74 -3.43
CA HIS A 599 37.57 33.85 -4.84
C HIS A 599 36.60 34.92 -5.34
N PRO A 600 37.07 36.07 -5.82
CA PRO A 600 36.17 36.98 -6.52
C PRO A 600 35.49 36.12 -7.58
N LEU A 601 34.18 36.28 -7.73
CA LEU A 601 33.45 35.87 -8.93
C LEU A 601 34.39 36.18 -10.09
N THR A 602 35.11 35.16 -10.56
CA THR A 602 36.00 35.36 -11.67
C THR A 602 35.00 35.57 -12.77
N GLU A 603 34.93 36.80 -13.29
CA GLU A 603 34.20 37.09 -14.51
C GLU A 603 34.68 36.04 -15.51
N LEU A 604 33.91 34.97 -15.64
CA LEU A 604 34.03 34.04 -16.74
C LEU A 604 33.87 34.93 -17.97
N PRO A 605 34.74 34.78 -18.99
CA PRO A 605 34.60 35.56 -20.21
C PRO A 605 33.15 35.40 -20.68
N ASP A 606 32.50 36.51 -21.06
CA ASP A 606 31.16 36.55 -21.66
C ASP A 606 31.04 35.43 -22.72
N GLN A 607 30.65 34.23 -22.28
CA GLN A 607 30.34 33.14 -23.17
C GLN A 607 28.87 33.32 -23.49
N VAL A 608 28.64 34.11 -24.53
CA VAL A 608 27.34 34.23 -25.17
C VAL A 608 26.92 32.82 -25.57
N THR A 609 25.96 32.22 -24.85
CA THR A 609 25.32 30.97 -25.26
C THR A 609 24.69 31.21 -26.62
N GLU A 610 25.20 30.56 -27.66
CA GLU A 610 24.56 30.59 -28.98
C GLU A 610 23.33 29.68 -28.93
N TYR A 611 22.16 30.24 -29.21
CA TYR A 611 20.90 29.50 -29.24
C TYR A 611 20.05 29.95 -30.43
N GLU A 612 19.20 29.06 -30.92
CA GLU A 612 18.24 29.33 -31.97
C GLU A 612 16.82 29.23 -31.41
N TYR A 613 15.98 30.23 -31.65
CA TYR A 613 14.57 30.16 -31.26
C TYR A 613 13.85 29.08 -32.05
N GLU A 614 13.04 28.28 -31.36
CA GLU A 614 12.15 27.33 -32.03
C GLU A 614 11.04 28.13 -32.73
N LEU A 615 10.92 27.93 -34.04
CA LEU A 615 9.90 28.57 -34.87
C LEU A 615 8.71 27.61 -35.02
N ASP A 616 7.50 28.16 -35.04
CA ASP A 616 6.29 27.37 -35.29
C ASP A 616 6.27 26.88 -36.75
N GLU A 617 6.69 25.62 -36.96
CA GLU A 617 6.57 24.92 -38.23
C GLU A 617 5.16 24.32 -38.36
N LYS A 618 4.37 24.89 -39.28
CA LYS A 618 3.07 24.39 -39.74
C LYS A 618 3.06 22.86 -39.92
N THR A 619 2.59 22.14 -38.91
CA THR A 619 1.90 20.85 -39.09
C THR A 619 0.67 20.83 -38.19
N GLY A 620 -0.50 21.08 -38.80
CA GLY A 620 -1.79 21.25 -38.12
C GLY A 620 -2.25 20.09 -37.23
N LYS A 621 -1.73 20.04 -35.99
CA LYS A 621 -2.38 19.43 -34.82
C LYS A 621 -2.07 20.26 -33.57
N THR A 622 -3.09 20.97 -33.11
CA THR A 622 -3.12 21.80 -31.92
C THR A 622 -2.89 20.97 -30.65
N SER A 623 -2.00 21.43 -29.76
CA SER A 623 -2.09 21.14 -28.32
C SER A 623 -2.54 22.44 -27.62
N PRO A 624 -3.53 22.39 -26.72
CA PRO A 624 -3.99 23.59 -26.02
C PRO A 624 -3.02 23.93 -24.88
N VAL A 625 -2.45 25.13 -24.91
CA VAL A 625 -1.79 25.74 -23.75
C VAL A 625 -2.90 26.29 -22.84
N PHE A 626 -3.02 25.74 -21.64
CA PHE A 626 -3.84 26.33 -20.58
C PHE A 626 -3.22 27.68 -20.17
N SER A 627 -3.97 28.76 -20.38
CA SER A 627 -3.68 30.04 -19.72
C SER A 627 -4.98 30.61 -19.15
N LEU A 628 -5.00 30.77 -17.83
CA LEU A 628 -6.07 31.43 -17.12
C LEU A 628 -5.93 32.95 -17.36
N ASN A 629 -6.96 33.54 -17.97
CA ASN A 629 -7.18 34.96 -18.26
C ASN A 629 -6.56 35.57 -19.54
N ARG A 630 -7.47 35.80 -20.50
CA ARG A 630 -7.54 36.86 -21.53
C ARG A 630 -6.75 36.61 -22.84
N PHE A 631 -7.52 36.27 -23.89
CA PHE A 631 -7.20 36.27 -25.34
C PHE A 631 -5.81 35.75 -25.77
N SER A 632 -5.75 34.46 -26.13
CA SER A 632 -4.62 33.85 -26.85
C SER A 632 -4.65 34.27 -28.33
N VAL A 633 -3.67 35.04 -28.76
CA VAL A 633 -3.30 35.12 -30.18
C VAL A 633 -2.41 33.90 -30.45
N LEU A 634 -2.85 32.97 -31.31
CA LEU A 634 -1.96 31.92 -31.80
C LEU A 634 -0.80 32.57 -32.56
N PRO A 635 0.45 32.12 -32.36
CA PRO A 635 1.56 32.62 -33.16
C PRO A 635 1.36 32.26 -34.64
N SER A 636 1.72 33.18 -35.52
CA SER A 636 1.71 32.96 -36.97
C SER A 636 2.82 31.96 -37.36
N PRO A 637 2.69 31.21 -38.46
CA PRO A 637 3.75 30.33 -38.97
C PRO A 637 5.08 31.09 -39.13
N GLY A 638 6.15 30.58 -38.54
CA GLY A 638 7.46 31.26 -38.50
C GLY A 638 7.64 32.27 -37.36
N GLU A 639 6.68 32.40 -36.43
CA GLU A 639 6.90 33.12 -35.17
C GLU A 639 7.58 32.23 -34.13
N ARG A 640 8.32 32.86 -33.21
CA ARG A 640 9.00 32.19 -32.09
C ARG A 640 7.98 31.57 -31.14
N VAL A 641 8.17 30.32 -30.75
CA VAL A 641 7.28 29.60 -29.83
C VAL A 641 7.32 30.25 -28.44
N VAL A 642 6.20 30.80 -27.98
CA VAL A 642 6.07 31.45 -26.66
C VAL A 642 5.66 30.41 -25.60
N LEU A 643 6.47 30.24 -24.56
CA LEU A 643 6.19 29.36 -23.42
C LEU A 643 5.37 30.07 -22.32
N GLY A 644 5.45 31.40 -22.22
CA GLY A 644 4.66 32.17 -21.25
C GLY A 644 4.95 33.67 -21.32
N ARG A 645 3.98 34.48 -20.87
CA ARG A 645 4.12 35.95 -20.73
C ARG A 645 3.89 36.34 -19.28
N GLY A 646 4.83 37.10 -18.71
CA GLY A 646 4.74 37.63 -17.35
C GLY A 646 4.92 39.14 -17.30
N ALA A 647 4.71 39.74 -16.13
CA ALA A 647 4.85 41.18 -15.92
C ALA A 647 6.24 41.73 -16.25
N PHE A 648 7.26 40.87 -16.24
CA PHE A 648 8.67 41.23 -16.43
C PHE A 648 9.25 40.75 -17.77
N GLY A 649 8.46 40.22 -18.70
CA GLY A 649 8.97 39.76 -19.99
C GLY A 649 8.24 38.57 -20.60
N THR A 650 8.72 38.14 -21.77
CA THR A 650 8.20 36.99 -22.52
C THR A 650 9.21 35.85 -22.49
N VAL A 651 8.75 34.64 -22.24
CA VAL A 651 9.56 33.43 -22.27
C VAL A 651 9.30 32.70 -23.59
N TYR A 652 10.37 32.43 -24.32
CA TYR A 652 10.38 31.73 -25.60
C TYR A 652 11.07 30.37 -25.47
N SER A 653 10.69 29.45 -26.36
CA SER A 653 11.37 28.19 -26.57
C SER A 653 12.58 28.39 -27.48
N ALA A 654 13.73 27.85 -27.12
CA ALA A 654 14.93 27.86 -27.94
C ALA A 654 15.68 26.53 -27.83
N VAL A 655 16.64 26.31 -28.71
CA VAL A 655 17.54 25.16 -28.69
C VAL A 655 18.97 25.67 -28.62
N ASP A 656 19.74 25.11 -27.70
CA ASP A 656 21.17 25.37 -27.60
C ASP A 656 21.87 24.96 -28.92
N SER A 657 22.62 25.86 -29.53
CA SER A 657 23.29 25.59 -30.80
C SER A 657 24.36 24.50 -30.68
N VAL A 658 24.92 24.31 -29.47
CA VAL A 658 26.02 23.40 -29.18
C VAL A 658 25.53 22.07 -28.59
N THR A 659 24.74 22.11 -27.51
CA THR A 659 24.28 20.90 -26.81
C THR A 659 23.05 20.27 -27.46
N LYS A 660 22.40 20.99 -28.40
CA LYS A 660 21.12 20.61 -29.03
C LYS A 660 19.99 20.35 -28.03
N ARG A 661 20.13 20.81 -26.78
CA ARG A 661 19.11 20.72 -25.73
C ARG A 661 18.11 21.86 -25.86
N LYS A 662 16.85 21.58 -25.50
CA LYS A 662 15.78 22.57 -25.47
C LYS A 662 15.92 23.45 -24.22
N MET A 663 15.77 24.75 -24.38
CA MET A 663 15.89 25.74 -23.32
C MET A 663 14.76 26.77 -23.37
N ALA A 664 14.57 27.50 -22.28
CA ALA A 664 13.62 28.60 -22.18
C ALA A 664 14.37 29.92 -22.06
N VAL A 665 14.18 30.83 -23.02
CA VAL A 665 14.83 32.14 -23.06
C VAL A 665 13.82 33.20 -22.63
N LYS A 666 14.12 33.92 -21.54
CA LYS A 666 13.27 35.01 -21.06
C LYS A 666 13.82 36.35 -21.53
N GLU A 667 13.10 36.99 -22.45
CA GLU A 667 13.39 38.35 -22.88
C GLU A 667 12.71 39.35 -21.95
N ILE A 668 13.52 40.16 -21.29
CA ILE A 668 13.10 41.27 -20.43
C ILE A 668 13.28 42.55 -21.23
N LYS A 669 12.24 43.37 -21.36
CA LYS A 669 12.40 44.70 -21.96
C LYS A 669 13.14 45.58 -20.97
N GLU A 670 14.35 46.00 -21.32
CA GLU A 670 15.00 47.09 -20.59
C GLU A 670 14.16 48.35 -20.75
N SER A 671 14.01 49.09 -19.65
CA SER A 671 13.45 50.44 -19.71
C SER A 671 14.59 51.32 -20.17
N ASP A 672 14.49 51.91 -21.36
CA ASP A 672 15.44 52.96 -21.76
C ASP A 672 15.49 54.00 -20.64
N SER A 673 16.67 54.18 -20.04
CA SER A 673 16.92 55.11 -18.94
C SER A 673 17.02 56.54 -19.43
#